data_AF-A0A086W7U1-F1
#
_entry.id   AF-A0A086W7U1-F1
#
_cell.length_a   1.000
_cell.length_b   1.000
_cell.length_c   1.000
_cell.angle_alpha   90.00
_cell.angle_beta   90.00
_cell.angle_gamma   90.00
#
_symmetry.space_group_name_H-M   'P 1'
#
loop_
_entity.id
_entity.type
_entity.pdbx_description
1 polymer ?
#
loop_
_entity_poly.entity_id
_entity_poly.type
_entity_poly.pdbx_seq_one_letter_code
_entity_poly.pdbx_strand_id
1 'polypeptide(L)'
;MRPHLSCAALALACVCVLQFLAVLLAPPRHLPETVTLRLAPGESLTLGYAELAAPRATARQFSVRRDADGRWWMRNSNPAQAAVLVRGEERLHTGSLALAAGQRLQAGVAVFEVVAASGSRTVLREGRHTWEFDGALLRRDGKPQAVCPDAGMAARLSGFWNRIAPTALAFRRPLAFGGHLYCGNRLAVPGLDTGKLLLAQDAAGQPVLQVRGTQPVLLRDGGRWTDVARREHALDAVEEIAVGRTRFAVAVGSDALRLQPAREVALFAEPKAELPAGVQWEWGERSLWRFPAPSTLAWWAGFGVFLLAAIAGVRLAGPARSVTDWTKLLLSCAIPAVAVLLLSMQRLGTPPGTGWTLILAWAALWHALLWPRRLPLLGAVAVLLLGAGLLVQLELGIGARDSSWLRHVETSSVLLAAGLPLALLLLGGVARGTLSRPATEWLLIALAISALAGLVLQVAFGDETGVFEVQPVEFAKLALAALSAHCLALATGSAGGRRSWRDRLRMLAPILLFVLLLGVALVQVDDYSPLILLLVWGAATFLAWCLATGRRLQAALAAGLCCALLGGALALQSLGAGLSGSFYADRFQVWADPTAHPHTGQQLLLGARAVAGGGWLGADGMLGLASLGATAGDALRIPAVQDDFAPSFLLNRHGLLGALALWALQAVLLASLLHAAATAWRGAASAGDFRRAWLGRFQYFLLAGGAAFLGGHFLLSWGTNLALFPIMGQPMSFLSSGGSHLLFFICPLLAFGVASIQSFEENPSCRSTSNTKSWPK
;
A
#
# COMPACT_ATOMS: atom_id res chain seq x y z
N MET A 1 -18.11 -37.37 -0.37
CA MET A 1 -17.12 -36.26 -0.29
C MET A 1 -16.05 -36.62 0.73
N ARG A 2 -14.79 -36.20 0.54
CA ARG A 2 -13.73 -36.43 1.54
C ARG A 2 -13.98 -35.52 2.77
N PRO A 3 -13.73 -35.99 4.02
CA PRO A 3 -14.06 -35.24 5.23
C PRO A 3 -13.39 -33.86 5.28
N HIS A 4 -12.12 -33.75 4.89
CA HIS A 4 -11.39 -32.47 4.89
C HIS A 4 -11.98 -31.40 3.96
N LEU A 5 -12.43 -31.78 2.76
CA LEU A 5 -13.08 -30.84 1.83
C LEU A 5 -14.41 -30.35 2.40
N SER A 6 -15.17 -31.24 3.04
CA SER A 6 -16.46 -30.91 3.62
C SER A 6 -16.30 -29.93 4.79
N CYS A 7 -15.32 -30.17 5.67
CA CYS A 7 -15.01 -29.25 6.78
C CYS A 7 -14.52 -27.89 6.27
N ALA A 8 -13.63 -27.85 5.28
CA ALA A 8 -13.12 -26.60 4.72
C ALA A 8 -14.22 -25.81 4.00
N ALA A 9 -15.08 -26.50 3.23
CA ALA A 9 -16.24 -25.89 2.57
C ALA A 9 -17.25 -25.34 3.58
N LEU A 10 -17.54 -26.08 4.66
CA LEU A 10 -18.42 -25.61 5.73
C LEU A 10 -17.83 -24.38 6.43
N ALA A 11 -16.54 -24.40 6.78
CA ALA A 11 -15.89 -23.27 7.42
C ALA A 11 -15.86 -22.02 6.51
N LEU A 12 -15.58 -22.20 5.21
CA LEU A 12 -15.64 -21.10 4.24
C LEU A 12 -17.07 -20.57 4.11
N ALA A 13 -18.07 -21.46 4.04
CA ALA A 13 -19.48 -21.07 4.01
C ALA A 13 -19.87 -20.27 5.25
N CYS A 14 -19.45 -20.68 6.45
CA CYS A 14 -19.68 -19.93 7.68
C CYS A 14 -19.08 -18.52 7.60
N VAL A 15 -17.84 -18.37 7.11
CA VAL A 15 -17.20 -17.05 6.95
C VAL A 15 -17.94 -16.19 5.92
N CYS A 16 -18.35 -16.75 4.78
CA CYS A 16 -19.18 -16.05 3.79
C CYS A 16 -20.53 -15.61 4.38
N VAL A 17 -21.17 -16.47 5.19
CA VAL A 17 -22.42 -16.15 5.89
C VAL A 17 -22.20 -15.01 6.89
N LEU A 18 -21.11 -15.00 7.66
CA LEU A 18 -20.79 -13.89 8.56
C LEU A 18 -20.59 -12.58 7.80
N GLN A 19 -19.88 -12.60 6.67
CA GLN A 19 -19.71 -11.42 5.82
C GLN A 19 -21.05 -10.95 5.25
N PHE A 20 -21.89 -11.88 4.79
CA PHE A 20 -23.23 -11.56 4.29
C PHE A 20 -24.11 -10.95 5.39
N LEU A 21 -24.11 -11.55 6.58
CA LEU A 21 -24.83 -11.03 7.74
C LEU A 21 -24.31 -9.65 8.15
N ALA A 22 -23.00 -9.39 8.09
CA ALA A 22 -22.46 -8.06 8.35
C ALA A 22 -23.02 -7.00 7.39
N VAL A 23 -23.16 -7.34 6.09
CA VAL A 23 -23.77 -6.47 5.09
C VAL A 23 -25.28 -6.29 5.33
N LEU A 24 -26.00 -7.36 5.70
CA LEU A 24 -27.44 -7.30 5.95
C LEU A 24 -27.80 -6.56 7.24
N LEU A 25 -27.00 -6.73 8.29
CA LEU A 25 -27.20 -6.10 9.59
C LEU A 25 -26.64 -4.69 9.66
N ALA A 26 -25.89 -4.25 8.64
CA ALA A 26 -25.39 -2.89 8.55
C ALA A 26 -26.58 -1.92 8.53
N PRO A 27 -26.67 -0.98 9.50
CA PRO A 27 -27.74 0.01 9.48
C PRO A 27 -27.60 0.91 8.24
N PRO A 28 -28.73 1.44 7.73
CA PRO A 28 -28.69 2.40 6.63
C PRO A 28 -27.80 3.59 7.03
N ARG A 29 -27.04 4.07 6.06
CA ARG A 29 -26.17 5.25 6.24
C ARG A 29 -26.49 6.24 5.15
N HIS A 30 -26.62 7.50 5.56
CA HIS A 30 -26.94 8.60 4.66
C HIS A 30 -25.73 9.51 4.48
N LEU A 31 -25.63 10.13 3.31
CA LEU A 31 -24.62 11.13 2.99
C LEU A 31 -25.27 12.22 2.13
N PRO A 32 -24.76 13.46 2.15
CA PRO A 32 -25.23 14.49 1.23
C PRO A 32 -24.78 14.16 -0.19
N GLU A 33 -25.72 13.99 -1.12
CA GLU A 33 -25.43 13.88 -2.56
C GLU A 33 -25.18 15.25 -3.18
N THR A 34 -25.86 16.27 -2.66
CA THR A 34 -25.68 17.67 -3.05
C THR A 34 -25.73 18.56 -1.81
N VAL A 35 -24.77 19.47 -1.68
CA VAL A 35 -24.80 20.59 -0.73
C VAL A 35 -25.14 21.85 -1.51
N THR A 36 -26.31 22.42 -1.26
CA THR A 36 -26.79 23.65 -1.92
C THR A 36 -26.66 24.83 -0.98
N LEU A 37 -26.04 25.90 -1.46
CA LEU A 37 -25.84 27.16 -0.76
C LEU A 37 -26.69 28.24 -1.45
N ARG A 38 -27.56 28.91 -0.70
CA ARG A 38 -28.36 30.06 -1.14
C ARG A 38 -27.98 31.28 -0.32
N LEU A 39 -27.51 32.32 -0.99
CA LEU A 39 -27.14 33.60 -0.38
C LEU A 39 -27.77 34.74 -1.18
N ALA A 40 -28.30 35.75 -0.47
CA ALA A 40 -28.67 37.01 -1.11
C ALA A 40 -27.41 37.77 -1.55
N PRO A 41 -27.51 38.66 -2.56
CA PRO A 41 -26.39 39.51 -2.94
C PRO A 41 -25.87 40.33 -1.74
N GLY A 42 -24.56 40.29 -1.51
CA GLY A 42 -23.90 40.92 -0.36
C GLY A 42 -23.74 40.01 0.87
N GLU A 43 -24.43 38.87 0.94
CA GLU A 43 -24.33 37.95 2.07
C GLU A 43 -23.12 37.03 1.99
N SER A 44 -22.65 36.59 3.16
CA SER A 44 -21.57 35.62 3.29
C SER A 44 -21.88 34.58 4.35
N LEU A 45 -21.35 33.37 4.15
CA LEU A 45 -21.53 32.24 5.03
C LEU A 45 -20.19 31.51 5.24
N THR A 46 -19.95 31.07 6.46
CA THR A 46 -18.79 30.23 6.80
C THR A 46 -19.19 28.76 6.73
N LEU A 47 -18.36 27.95 6.08
CA LEU A 47 -18.55 26.52 5.91
C LEU A 47 -17.38 25.76 6.54
N GLY A 48 -17.67 24.70 7.27
CA GLY A 48 -16.71 23.79 7.86
C GLY A 48 -17.08 22.33 7.61
N TYR A 49 -16.52 21.44 8.43
CA TYR A 49 -16.80 20.01 8.34
C TYR A 49 -18.28 19.67 8.48
N ALA A 50 -19.02 20.44 9.30
CA ALA A 50 -20.43 20.20 9.59
C ALA A 50 -21.32 20.51 8.38
N GLU A 51 -21.08 21.62 7.69
CA GLU A 51 -21.88 22.06 6.54
C GLU A 51 -21.46 21.37 5.23
N LEU A 52 -20.19 20.98 5.11
CA LEU A 52 -19.64 20.34 3.92
C LEU A 52 -19.69 18.80 3.97
N ALA A 53 -19.99 18.21 5.14
CA ALA A 53 -19.79 16.79 5.41
C ALA A 53 -18.39 16.28 5.03
N ALA A 54 -17.36 17.13 5.14
CA ALA A 54 -15.98 16.83 4.79
C ALA A 54 -15.21 16.45 6.07
N PRO A 55 -14.91 15.16 6.33
CA PRO A 55 -14.37 14.72 7.62
C PRO A 55 -13.02 15.34 8.00
N ARG A 56 -12.25 15.77 6.99
CA ARG A 56 -10.94 16.39 7.18
C ARG A 56 -10.95 17.91 7.13
N ALA A 57 -12.09 18.54 6.88
CA ALA A 57 -12.20 19.99 6.95
C ALA A 57 -12.18 20.45 8.42
N THR A 58 -11.78 21.69 8.66
CA THR A 58 -11.92 22.29 9.99
C THR A 58 -13.34 22.79 10.25
N ALA A 59 -13.63 23.17 11.50
CA ALA A 59 -14.92 23.79 11.85
C ALA A 59 -15.22 25.08 11.09
N ARG A 60 -14.18 25.78 10.57
CA ARG A 60 -14.31 26.98 9.75
C ARG A 60 -13.31 26.92 8.62
N GLN A 61 -13.64 26.17 7.58
CA GLN A 61 -12.75 25.92 6.47
C GLN A 61 -12.84 27.01 5.40
N PHE A 62 -14.05 27.35 4.97
CA PHE A 62 -14.29 28.32 3.91
C PHE A 62 -15.19 29.45 4.38
N SER A 63 -15.03 30.61 3.77
CA SER A 63 -15.96 31.73 3.82
C SER A 63 -16.42 31.96 2.39
N VAL A 64 -17.68 31.66 2.10
CA VAL A 64 -18.31 31.84 0.78
C VAL A 64 -19.15 33.10 0.81
N ARG A 65 -19.08 33.92 -0.23
CA ARG A 65 -19.83 35.18 -0.33
C ARG A 65 -20.42 35.32 -1.73
N ARG A 66 -21.61 35.88 -1.81
CA ARG A 66 -22.18 36.38 -3.07
C ARG A 66 -22.05 37.90 -3.08
N ASP A 67 -21.38 38.46 -4.07
CA ASP A 67 -21.23 39.93 -4.14
C ASP A 67 -22.51 40.63 -4.60
N ALA A 68 -22.50 41.96 -4.62
CA ALA A 68 -23.65 42.76 -5.04
C ALA A 68 -24.02 42.56 -6.52
N ASP A 69 -23.04 42.16 -7.35
CA ASP A 69 -23.22 41.83 -8.76
C ASP A 69 -23.75 40.39 -8.96
N GLY A 70 -23.92 39.63 -7.86
CA GLY A 70 -24.40 38.26 -7.87
C GLY A 70 -23.32 37.19 -8.09
N ARG A 71 -22.04 37.56 -8.18
CA ARG A 71 -20.92 36.61 -8.37
C ARG A 71 -20.55 35.91 -7.07
N TRP A 72 -20.06 34.68 -7.21
CA TRP A 72 -19.68 33.84 -6.09
C TRP A 72 -18.18 33.88 -5.82
N TRP A 73 -17.82 34.07 -4.56
CA TRP A 73 -16.45 34.16 -4.09
C TRP A 73 -16.23 33.20 -2.93
N MET A 74 -15.04 32.61 -2.86
CA MET A 74 -14.62 31.75 -1.76
C MET A 74 -13.28 32.19 -1.21
N ARG A 75 -13.17 32.20 0.12
CA ARG A 75 -11.93 32.41 0.86
C ARG A 75 -11.63 31.20 1.73
N ASN A 76 -10.39 30.73 1.72
CA ASN A 76 -9.94 29.74 2.69
C ASN A 76 -9.68 30.41 4.04
N SER A 77 -10.45 30.02 5.06
CA SER A 77 -10.36 30.54 6.41
C SER A 77 -9.28 29.82 7.24
N ASN A 78 -8.87 28.62 6.83
CA ASN A 78 -7.84 27.84 7.48
C ASN A 78 -6.58 27.69 6.59
N PRO A 79 -5.57 28.57 6.76
CA PRO A 79 -4.38 28.56 5.92
C PRO A 79 -3.44 27.36 6.18
N ALA A 80 -3.61 26.64 7.31
CA ALA A 80 -2.87 25.42 7.59
C ALA A 80 -3.28 24.24 6.67
N GLN A 81 -4.49 24.31 6.10
CA GLN A 81 -5.02 23.31 5.17
C GLN A 81 -5.48 24.01 3.90
N ALA A 82 -4.57 24.11 2.93
CA ALA A 82 -4.90 24.63 1.61
C ALA A 82 -5.97 23.76 0.92
N ALA A 83 -6.90 24.41 0.24
CA ALA A 83 -7.81 23.73 -0.69
C ALA A 83 -7.28 23.86 -2.13
N VAL A 84 -7.76 23.00 -3.02
CA VAL A 84 -7.43 23.03 -4.45
C VAL A 84 -8.68 23.40 -5.22
N LEU A 85 -8.57 24.34 -6.14
CA LEU A 85 -9.58 24.73 -7.11
C LEU A 85 -9.15 24.21 -8.47
N VAL A 86 -10.06 23.59 -9.20
CA VAL A 86 -9.80 23.09 -10.56
C VAL A 86 -10.62 23.90 -11.56
N ARG A 87 -9.95 24.41 -12.60
CA ARG A 87 -10.53 25.16 -13.72
C ARG A 87 -10.01 24.56 -15.03
N GLY A 88 -10.76 23.65 -15.64
CA GLY A 88 -10.25 22.85 -16.75
C GLY A 88 -8.98 22.07 -16.36
N GLU A 89 -7.86 22.35 -17.03
CA GLU A 89 -6.57 21.72 -16.72
C GLU A 89 -5.80 22.42 -15.57
N GLU A 90 -6.19 23.63 -15.19
CA GLU A 90 -5.51 24.41 -14.16
C GLU A 90 -5.89 23.91 -12.75
N ARG A 91 -4.89 23.67 -11.90
CA ARG A 91 -5.06 23.35 -10.48
C ARG A 91 -4.44 24.43 -9.60
N LEU A 92 -5.29 25.23 -8.98
CA LEU A 92 -4.90 26.35 -8.14
C LEU A 92 -5.06 25.99 -6.66
N HIS A 93 -3.98 26.00 -5.88
CA HIS A 93 -4.13 25.93 -4.43
C HIS A 93 -4.58 27.30 -3.89
N THR A 94 -5.46 27.33 -2.89
CA THR A 94 -6.00 28.60 -2.35
C THR A 94 -4.93 29.51 -1.75
N GLY A 95 -3.79 28.96 -1.35
CA GLY A 95 -2.60 29.70 -0.88
C GLY A 95 -1.49 29.80 -1.93
N SER A 96 -1.78 29.52 -3.20
CA SER A 96 -0.84 29.70 -4.31
C SER A 96 -1.01 31.08 -4.96
N LEU A 97 0.11 31.70 -5.33
CA LEU A 97 0.13 32.97 -6.03
C LEU A 97 1.33 33.07 -6.97
N ALA A 98 1.10 33.42 -8.23
CA ALA A 98 2.17 33.75 -9.16
C ALA A 98 2.85 35.06 -8.73
N LEU A 99 4.18 35.04 -8.64
CA LEU A 99 4.95 36.24 -8.32
C LEU A 99 5.18 37.08 -9.57
N ALA A 100 5.12 38.39 -9.41
CA ALA A 100 5.41 39.37 -10.45
C ALA A 100 6.46 40.40 -9.95
N ALA A 101 7.25 40.93 -10.89
CA ALA A 101 8.20 41.98 -10.58
C ALA A 101 7.50 43.23 -10.01
N GLY A 102 8.13 43.87 -9.03
CA GLY A 102 7.59 45.05 -8.32
C GLY A 102 6.74 44.74 -7.09
N GLN A 103 6.36 43.47 -6.87
CA GLN A 103 5.65 43.07 -5.65
C GLN A 103 6.57 43.10 -4.42
N ARG A 104 5.98 43.28 -3.23
CA ARG A 104 6.69 43.12 -1.95
C ARG A 104 6.05 42.01 -1.14
N LEU A 105 6.86 41.06 -0.70
CA LEU A 105 6.47 39.91 0.12
C LEU A 105 6.95 40.13 1.55
N GLN A 106 6.06 40.04 2.53
CA GLN A 106 6.39 40.05 3.94
C GLN A 106 6.08 38.68 4.55
N ALA A 107 7.11 38.03 5.09
CA ALA A 107 7.01 36.76 5.79
C ALA A 107 7.64 36.92 7.17
N GLY A 108 6.81 36.94 8.22
CA GLY A 108 7.26 37.33 9.56
C GLY A 108 7.82 38.75 9.59
N VAL A 109 9.06 38.89 10.08
CA VAL A 109 9.79 40.17 10.11
C VAL A 109 10.54 40.49 8.81
N ALA A 110 10.71 39.50 7.93
CA ALA A 110 11.46 39.66 6.69
C ALA A 110 10.56 40.27 5.60
N VAL A 111 11.11 41.24 4.86
CA VAL A 111 10.45 41.89 3.72
C VAL A 111 11.33 41.72 2.49
N PHE A 112 10.80 41.02 1.49
CA PHE A 112 11.43 40.77 0.21
C PHE A 112 10.76 41.61 -0.87
N GLU A 113 11.56 42.27 -1.69
CA GLU A 113 11.09 42.89 -2.94
C GLU A 113 11.34 41.93 -4.10
N VAL A 114 10.31 41.65 -4.89
CA VAL A 114 10.41 40.82 -6.08
C VAL A 114 10.97 41.69 -7.20
N VAL A 115 12.28 41.59 -7.43
CA VAL A 115 12.97 42.38 -8.47
C VAL A 115 12.67 41.83 -9.86
N ALA A 116 12.64 40.50 -9.98
CA ALA A 116 12.31 39.81 -11.22
C ALA A 116 11.62 38.48 -10.91
N ALA A 117 10.62 38.13 -11.71
CA ALA A 117 9.90 36.86 -11.65
C ALA A 117 9.48 36.51 -13.09
N SER A 118 10.38 35.89 -13.85
CA SER A 118 10.17 35.59 -15.27
C SER A 118 10.79 34.25 -15.65
N GLY A 119 9.98 33.35 -16.20
CA GLY A 119 10.43 32.00 -16.54
C GLY A 119 10.98 31.28 -15.32
N SER A 120 12.11 30.59 -15.46
CA SER A 120 12.68 29.80 -14.37
C SER A 120 13.35 30.62 -13.26
N ARG A 121 13.53 31.94 -13.44
CA ARG A 121 14.35 32.79 -12.58
C ARG A 121 13.50 33.72 -11.72
N THR A 122 13.71 33.68 -10.41
CA THR A 122 13.15 34.62 -9.44
C THR A 122 14.28 35.34 -8.70
N VAL A 123 14.20 36.66 -8.61
CA VAL A 123 15.15 37.50 -7.88
C VAL A 123 14.41 38.24 -6.78
N LEU A 124 14.82 38.01 -5.54
CA LEU A 124 14.27 38.63 -4.33
C LEU A 124 15.34 39.52 -3.68
N ARG A 125 14.98 40.74 -3.28
CA ARG A 125 15.87 41.65 -2.56
C ARG A 125 15.41 41.80 -1.11
N GLU A 126 16.33 41.57 -0.17
CA GLU A 126 16.11 41.70 1.28
C GLU A 126 17.19 42.61 1.86
N GLY A 127 16.83 43.87 2.14
CA GLY A 127 17.78 44.88 2.59
C GLY A 127 18.93 45.07 1.59
N ARG A 128 20.15 44.66 1.98
CA ARG A 128 21.36 44.73 1.13
C ARG A 128 21.65 43.46 0.33
N HIS A 129 20.94 42.36 0.59
CA HIS A 129 21.20 41.07 -0.03
C HIS A 129 20.25 40.83 -1.20
N THR A 130 20.78 40.23 -2.26
CA THR A 130 20.02 39.77 -3.42
C THR A 130 20.03 38.24 -3.45
N TRP A 131 18.84 37.66 -3.46
CA TRP A 131 18.61 36.24 -3.55
C TRP A 131 18.13 35.89 -4.95
N GLU A 132 18.81 34.98 -5.62
CA GLU A 132 18.44 34.51 -6.95
C GLU A 132 18.15 33.01 -6.90
N PHE A 133 16.99 32.62 -7.41
CA PHE A 133 16.53 31.24 -7.47
C PHE A 133 16.14 30.88 -8.90
N ASP A 134 16.68 29.78 -9.42
CA ASP A 134 16.48 29.32 -10.81
C ASP A 134 15.57 28.07 -10.94
N GLY A 135 14.91 27.68 -9.86
CA GLY A 135 14.11 26.45 -9.77
C GLY A 135 14.87 25.25 -9.20
N ALA A 136 16.20 25.34 -9.07
CA ALA A 136 17.05 24.25 -8.60
C ALA A 136 18.09 24.70 -7.57
N LEU A 137 18.63 25.91 -7.70
CA LEU A 137 19.74 26.45 -6.93
C LEU A 137 19.39 27.85 -6.38
N LEU A 138 19.66 28.06 -5.10
CA LEU A 138 19.60 29.37 -4.47
C LEU A 138 20.99 30.02 -4.43
N ARG A 139 21.10 31.26 -4.90
CA ARG A 139 22.29 32.10 -4.82
C ARG A 139 22.01 33.32 -3.95
N ARG A 140 23.00 33.71 -3.14
CA ARG A 140 23.02 34.97 -2.39
C ARG A 140 24.16 35.81 -2.94
N ASP A 141 23.84 37.01 -3.42
CA ASP A 141 24.81 37.94 -3.97
C ASP A 141 25.72 37.27 -5.02
N GLY A 142 25.11 36.46 -5.89
CA GLY A 142 25.79 35.71 -6.97
C GLY A 142 26.44 34.38 -6.55
N LYS A 143 26.56 34.08 -5.24
CA LYS A 143 27.20 32.85 -4.76
C LYS A 143 26.19 31.76 -4.39
N PRO A 144 26.36 30.51 -4.86
CA PRO A 144 25.46 29.41 -4.51
C PRO A 144 25.55 29.06 -3.03
N GLN A 145 24.42 28.75 -2.41
CA GLN A 145 24.39 28.36 -1.00
C GLN A 145 25.06 27.00 -0.75
N ALA A 146 25.69 26.87 0.42
CA ALA A 146 26.25 25.61 0.90
C ALA A 146 25.13 24.60 1.18
N VAL A 147 25.40 23.30 1.03
CA VAL A 147 24.40 22.26 1.34
C VAL A 147 24.06 22.29 2.84
N CYS A 148 22.81 22.01 3.20
CA CYS A 148 22.40 21.99 4.61
C CYS A 148 23.16 20.92 5.42
N PRO A 149 23.50 21.19 6.70
CA PRO A 149 24.26 20.25 7.53
C PRO A 149 23.59 18.87 7.68
N ASP A 150 22.27 18.87 7.80
CA ASP A 150 21.36 17.73 7.93
C ASP A 150 21.06 17.02 6.60
N ALA A 151 21.58 17.51 5.47
CA ALA A 151 21.29 16.93 4.18
C ALA A 151 21.95 15.55 3.99
N GLY A 152 21.15 14.55 3.65
CA GLY A 152 21.62 13.23 3.24
C GLY A 152 22.49 13.25 1.99
N MET A 153 23.16 12.13 1.71
CA MET A 153 24.14 12.03 0.61
C MET A 153 23.54 12.32 -0.77
N ALA A 154 22.30 11.89 -1.03
CA ALA A 154 21.59 12.19 -2.27
C ALA A 154 21.36 13.69 -2.47
N ALA A 155 20.98 14.40 -1.40
CA ALA A 155 20.78 15.85 -1.44
C ALA A 155 22.09 16.62 -1.65
N ARG A 156 23.20 16.11 -1.10
CA ARG A 156 24.54 16.65 -1.34
C ARG A 156 24.97 16.46 -2.79
N LEU A 157 24.80 15.27 -3.35
CA LEU A 157 25.13 14.96 -4.74
C LEU A 157 24.26 15.76 -5.72
N SER A 158 22.95 15.86 -5.48
CA SER A 158 22.06 16.68 -6.32
C SER A 158 22.43 18.17 -6.23
N GLY A 159 22.83 18.65 -5.05
CA GLY A 159 23.30 20.03 -4.87
C GLY A 159 24.61 20.30 -5.62
N PHE A 160 25.52 19.32 -5.65
CA PHE A 160 26.73 19.40 -6.46
C PHE A 160 26.41 19.38 -7.96
N TRP A 161 25.56 18.46 -8.41
CA TRP A 161 25.11 18.37 -9.80
C TRP A 161 24.45 19.68 -10.27
N ASN A 162 23.52 20.23 -9.50
CA ASN A 162 22.82 21.47 -9.85
C ASN A 162 23.75 22.70 -9.93
N ARG A 163 24.97 22.63 -9.39
CA ARG A 163 25.97 23.71 -9.56
C ARG A 163 26.69 23.65 -10.90
N ILE A 164 26.80 22.47 -11.50
CA ILE A 164 27.55 22.23 -12.74
C ILE A 164 26.63 21.99 -13.95
N ALA A 165 25.43 21.48 -13.73
CA ALA A 165 24.49 21.12 -14.78
C ALA A 165 23.76 22.35 -15.34
N PRO A 166 23.50 22.41 -16.66
CA PRO A 166 22.62 23.42 -17.23
C PRO A 166 21.20 23.27 -16.68
N THR A 167 20.44 24.37 -16.63
CA THR A 167 19.12 24.44 -15.97
C THR A 167 18.12 23.39 -16.48
N ALA A 168 18.23 22.97 -17.75
CA ALA A 168 17.39 21.92 -18.33
C ALA A 168 17.65 20.51 -17.74
N LEU A 169 18.85 20.26 -17.20
CA LEU A 169 19.27 18.98 -16.60
C LEU A 169 19.38 19.06 -15.07
N ALA A 170 19.05 20.21 -14.48
CA ALA A 170 19.10 20.41 -13.04
C ALA A 170 17.89 19.74 -12.35
N PHE A 171 18.13 19.15 -11.18
CA PHE A 171 17.07 18.59 -10.35
C PHE A 171 16.28 19.72 -9.71
N ARG A 172 15.06 19.96 -10.21
CA ARG A 172 14.16 21.00 -9.69
C ARG A 172 13.75 20.68 -8.26
N ARG A 173 13.81 21.67 -7.38
CA ARG A 173 13.42 21.57 -5.98
C ARG A 173 12.88 22.91 -5.51
N PRO A 174 11.76 22.95 -4.78
CA PRO A 174 11.20 24.21 -4.29
C PRO A 174 12.18 24.91 -3.34
N LEU A 175 12.16 26.24 -3.36
CA LEU A 175 12.80 27.08 -2.35
C LEU A 175 11.89 27.14 -1.12
N ALA A 176 12.36 26.64 0.02
CA ALA A 176 11.63 26.70 1.28
C ALA A 176 12.06 27.91 2.11
N PHE A 177 11.10 28.65 2.64
CA PHE A 177 11.34 29.73 3.58
C PHE A 177 11.14 29.20 5.01
N GLY A 178 11.85 29.80 5.97
CA GLY A 178 11.67 29.54 7.40
C GLY A 178 12.85 28.85 8.08
N GLY A 179 12.82 28.83 9.41
CA GLY A 179 13.93 28.41 10.25
C GLY A 179 15.06 29.45 10.33
N HIS A 180 16.22 29.01 10.82
CA HIS A 180 17.34 29.91 11.19
C HIS A 180 18.59 29.77 10.30
N LEU A 181 18.58 28.88 9.30
CA LEU A 181 19.76 28.53 8.51
C LEU A 181 19.56 28.81 7.02
N TYR A 182 20.51 29.51 6.41
CA TYR A 182 20.59 29.69 4.96
C TYR A 182 21.45 28.57 4.37
N CYS A 183 20.83 27.63 3.65
CA CYS A 183 21.54 26.49 3.08
C CYS A 183 20.72 25.84 1.96
N GLY A 184 21.38 25.26 0.96
CA GLY A 184 20.74 24.56 -0.16
C GLY A 184 19.65 25.42 -0.79
N ASN A 185 18.40 24.94 -0.71
CA ASN A 185 17.20 25.66 -1.13
C ASN A 185 16.34 26.08 0.06
N ARG A 186 16.97 26.46 1.18
CA ARG A 186 16.32 27.01 2.39
C ARG A 186 16.76 28.45 2.60
N LEU A 187 15.79 29.35 2.69
CA LEU A 187 15.99 30.76 3.03
C LEU A 187 15.49 30.98 4.47
N ALA A 188 16.41 31.34 5.38
CA ALA A 188 16.06 31.52 6.78
C ALA A 188 15.17 32.74 6.97
N VAL A 189 14.05 32.53 7.66
CA VAL A 189 13.10 33.58 8.05
C VAL A 189 12.72 33.29 9.51
N PRO A 190 13.30 34.02 10.48
CA PRO A 190 13.00 33.81 11.89
C PRO A 190 11.51 33.94 12.18
N GLY A 191 10.96 32.99 12.95
CA GLY A 191 9.53 32.96 13.30
C GLY A 191 8.62 32.36 12.23
N LEU A 192 9.17 31.85 11.12
CA LEU A 192 8.44 31.09 10.11
C LEU A 192 8.84 29.61 10.14
N ASP A 193 7.85 28.72 10.16
CA ASP A 193 8.09 27.28 10.16
C ASP A 193 8.62 26.82 8.78
N THR A 194 9.72 26.06 8.78
CA THR A 194 10.33 25.58 7.53
C THR A 194 9.34 24.73 6.73
N GLY A 195 9.21 25.04 5.43
CA GLY A 195 8.37 24.28 4.50
C GLY A 195 6.89 24.67 4.48
N LYS A 196 6.48 25.66 5.27
CA LYS A 196 5.12 26.24 5.23
C LYS A 196 4.97 27.36 4.20
N LEU A 197 6.08 27.90 3.72
CA LEU A 197 6.15 28.84 2.61
C LEU A 197 7.17 28.31 1.61
N LEU A 198 6.71 28.04 0.39
CA LEU A 198 7.51 27.47 -0.69
C LEU A 198 7.44 28.36 -1.93
N LEU A 199 8.54 28.52 -2.63
CA LEU A 199 8.56 29.06 -3.98
C LEU A 199 8.95 27.94 -4.95
N ALA A 200 8.03 27.62 -5.86
CA ALA A 200 8.19 26.56 -6.85
C ALA A 200 7.88 27.09 -8.25
N GLN A 201 8.13 26.27 -9.27
CA GLN A 201 7.65 26.54 -10.62
C GLN A 201 6.37 25.75 -10.88
N ASP A 202 5.39 26.35 -11.53
CA ASP A 202 4.23 25.63 -12.04
C ASP A 202 4.56 24.82 -13.32
N ALA A 203 3.54 24.17 -13.90
CA ALA A 203 3.69 23.41 -15.14
C ALA A 203 4.10 24.28 -16.34
N ALA A 204 3.74 25.56 -16.34
CA ALA A 204 4.14 26.54 -17.33
C ALA A 204 5.53 27.16 -17.06
N GLY A 205 6.19 26.73 -15.98
CA GLY A 205 7.51 27.22 -15.58
C GLY A 205 7.49 28.59 -14.90
N GLN A 206 6.33 29.10 -14.50
CA GLN A 206 6.19 30.39 -13.79
C GLN A 206 6.45 30.23 -12.29
N PRO A 207 7.06 31.23 -11.63
CA PRO A 207 7.32 31.20 -10.20
C PRO A 207 6.02 31.39 -9.40
N VAL A 208 5.65 30.37 -8.63
CA VAL A 208 4.47 30.34 -7.78
C VAL A 208 4.88 30.19 -6.32
N LEU A 209 4.46 31.15 -5.51
CA LEU A 209 4.54 31.11 -4.06
C LEU A 209 3.40 30.25 -3.51
N GLN A 210 3.69 29.29 -2.63
CA GLN A 210 2.71 28.44 -1.96
C GLN A 210 2.79 28.64 -0.45
N VAL A 211 1.66 29.01 0.16
CA VAL A 211 1.52 29.22 1.61
C VAL A 211 0.63 28.14 2.21
N ARG A 212 1.13 27.44 3.23
CA ARG A 212 0.46 26.32 3.94
C ARG A 212 0.57 26.43 5.47
N GLY A 213 0.95 27.60 5.98
CA GLY A 213 1.17 27.86 7.40
C GLY A 213 0.08 28.70 8.04
N THR A 214 -0.01 28.67 9.36
CA THR A 214 -0.89 29.58 10.14
C THR A 214 -0.32 31.00 10.21
N GLN A 215 0.99 31.15 10.02
CA GLN A 215 1.69 32.43 10.00
C GLN A 215 1.28 33.23 8.75
N PRO A 216 0.84 34.49 8.90
CA PRO A 216 0.40 35.30 7.76
C PRO A 216 1.57 35.63 6.86
N VAL A 217 1.37 35.48 5.55
CA VAL A 217 2.31 35.88 4.52
C VAL A 217 1.64 36.94 3.68
N LEU A 218 2.12 38.18 3.79
CA LEU A 218 1.49 39.33 3.15
C LEU A 218 2.19 39.62 1.84
N LEU A 219 1.41 39.87 0.79
CA LEU A 219 1.92 40.41 -0.46
C LEU A 219 1.33 41.79 -0.70
N ARG A 220 2.18 42.75 -1.05
CA ARG A 220 1.80 44.06 -1.55
C ARG A 220 1.78 44.05 -3.07
N ASP A 221 0.60 44.25 -3.63
CA ASP A 221 0.36 44.44 -5.05
C ASP A 221 -0.56 45.65 -5.24
N GLY A 222 -0.28 46.51 -6.23
CA GLY A 222 -1.04 47.74 -6.46
C GLY A 222 -1.18 48.66 -5.22
N GLY A 223 -0.21 48.61 -4.29
CA GLY A 223 -0.19 49.45 -3.09
C GLY A 223 -0.88 48.87 -1.84
N ARG A 224 -1.67 47.78 -1.95
CA ARG A 224 -2.40 47.15 -0.84
C ARG A 224 -1.74 45.86 -0.38
N TRP A 225 -1.61 45.68 0.93
CA TRP A 225 -1.17 44.40 1.52
C TRP A 225 -2.34 43.42 1.61
N THR A 226 -2.11 42.18 1.18
CA THR A 226 -3.09 41.09 1.21
C THR A 226 -2.44 39.83 1.76
N ASP A 227 -3.16 39.08 2.61
CA ASP A 227 -2.71 37.77 3.07
C ASP A 227 -2.94 36.74 1.96
N VAL A 228 -1.85 36.16 1.47
CA VAL A 228 -1.85 35.23 0.33
C VAL A 228 -2.69 33.99 0.62
N ALA A 229 -2.64 33.47 1.86
CA ALA A 229 -3.35 32.25 2.21
C ALA A 229 -4.86 32.45 2.40
N ARG A 230 -5.29 33.71 2.61
CA ARG A 230 -6.69 34.11 2.88
C ARG A 230 -7.28 34.99 1.77
N ARG A 231 -6.73 34.92 0.56
CA ARG A 231 -7.26 35.64 -0.60
C ARG A 231 -8.64 35.09 -0.99
N GLU A 232 -9.51 35.97 -1.49
CA GLU A 232 -10.76 35.57 -2.14
C GLU A 232 -10.50 35.10 -3.58
N HIS A 233 -11.11 33.98 -3.94
CA HIS A 233 -11.08 33.40 -5.28
C HIS A 233 -12.49 33.41 -5.86
N ALA A 234 -12.65 33.94 -7.07
CA ALA A 234 -13.90 33.84 -7.80
C ALA A 234 -14.18 32.36 -8.11
N LEU A 235 -15.42 31.94 -7.94
CA LEU A 235 -15.86 30.57 -8.26
C LEU A 235 -16.31 30.42 -9.72
N ASP A 236 -16.30 31.52 -10.49
CA ASP A 236 -16.51 31.48 -11.93
C ASP A 236 -15.50 30.51 -12.58
N ALA A 237 -16.02 29.62 -13.44
CA ALA A 237 -15.27 28.56 -14.11
C ALA A 237 -14.57 27.52 -13.20
N VAL A 238 -14.84 27.50 -11.89
CA VAL A 238 -14.37 26.42 -11.00
C VAL A 238 -15.29 25.21 -11.16
N GLU A 239 -14.71 24.08 -11.54
CA GLU A 239 -15.43 22.81 -11.74
C GLU A 239 -15.29 21.87 -10.53
N GLU A 240 -14.18 21.94 -9.81
CA GLU A 240 -13.93 21.10 -8.63
C GLU A 240 -13.26 21.90 -7.51
N ILE A 241 -13.68 21.65 -6.27
CA ILE A 241 -13.00 22.08 -5.04
C ILE A 241 -12.58 20.84 -4.25
N ALA A 242 -11.31 20.77 -3.84
CA ALA A 242 -10.82 19.72 -2.97
C ALA A 242 -10.31 20.27 -1.63
N VAL A 243 -10.76 19.69 -0.52
CA VAL A 243 -10.26 19.95 0.83
C VAL A 243 -9.87 18.64 1.50
N GLY A 244 -8.59 18.53 1.87
CA GLY A 244 -8.05 17.27 2.36
C GLY A 244 -8.20 16.17 1.30
N ARG A 245 -9.08 15.21 1.56
CA ARG A 245 -9.40 14.11 0.63
C ARG A 245 -10.83 14.17 0.08
N THR A 246 -11.64 15.11 0.58
CA THR A 246 -12.98 15.35 0.07
C THR A 246 -12.90 16.22 -1.18
N ARG A 247 -13.60 15.80 -2.24
CA ARG A 247 -13.68 16.50 -3.53
C ARG A 247 -15.13 16.84 -3.83
N PHE A 248 -15.38 18.06 -4.26
CA PHE A 248 -16.69 18.59 -4.60
C PHE A 248 -16.69 19.01 -6.07
N ALA A 249 -17.59 18.46 -6.88
CA ALA A 249 -17.92 19.10 -8.15
C ALA A 249 -18.74 20.36 -7.86
N VAL A 250 -18.43 21.45 -8.56
CA VAL A 250 -19.00 22.77 -8.32
C VAL A 250 -19.89 23.15 -9.49
N ALA A 251 -21.12 23.54 -9.19
CA ALA A 251 -22.03 24.14 -10.15
C ALA A 251 -22.51 25.49 -9.62
N VAL A 252 -22.14 26.56 -10.31
CA VAL A 252 -22.52 27.93 -9.96
C VAL A 252 -23.78 28.31 -10.71
N GLY A 253 -24.88 28.54 -9.97
CA GLY A 253 -26.13 29.08 -10.48
C GLY A 253 -26.29 30.56 -10.16
N SER A 254 -27.37 31.17 -10.68
CA SER A 254 -27.65 32.60 -10.45
C SER A 254 -27.98 32.90 -8.98
N ASP A 255 -28.77 32.06 -8.31
CA ASP A 255 -29.20 32.23 -6.92
C ASP A 255 -28.59 31.21 -5.94
N ALA A 256 -27.97 30.15 -6.45
CA ALA A 256 -27.48 29.03 -5.65
C ALA A 256 -26.13 28.52 -6.14
N LEU A 257 -25.28 28.10 -5.19
CA LEU A 257 -24.03 27.38 -5.43
C LEU A 257 -24.22 25.92 -4.98
N ARG A 258 -24.04 24.97 -5.89
CA ARG A 258 -24.16 23.54 -5.59
C ARG A 258 -22.80 22.88 -5.54
N LEU A 259 -22.56 22.09 -4.50
CA LEU A 259 -21.36 21.31 -4.27
C LEU A 259 -21.76 19.83 -4.18
N GLN A 260 -21.30 19.01 -5.12
CA GLN A 260 -21.57 17.57 -5.13
C GLN A 260 -20.34 16.81 -4.66
N PRO A 261 -20.35 16.24 -3.43
CA PRO A 261 -19.21 15.51 -2.92
C PRO A 261 -19.02 14.16 -3.66
N ALA A 262 -17.80 13.90 -4.14
CA ALA A 262 -17.47 12.72 -4.94
C ALA A 262 -16.60 11.68 -4.20
N ARG A 263 -15.90 12.09 -3.13
CA ARG A 263 -14.94 11.23 -2.41
C ARG A 263 -14.85 11.61 -0.93
N GLU A 264 -14.72 10.62 -0.05
CA GLU A 264 -14.50 10.76 1.41
C GLU A 264 -15.46 11.77 2.07
N VAL A 265 -16.68 11.30 2.28
CA VAL A 265 -17.82 12.08 2.81
C VAL A 265 -18.24 11.49 4.14
N ALA A 266 -18.60 12.33 5.10
CA ALA A 266 -19.15 11.89 6.38
C ALA A 266 -20.46 11.12 6.19
N LEU A 267 -20.65 10.08 7.00
CA LEU A 267 -21.83 9.22 7.00
C LEU A 267 -22.67 9.49 8.25
N PHE A 268 -23.97 9.58 8.05
CA PHE A 268 -24.96 9.88 9.08
C PHE A 268 -25.89 8.69 9.27
N ALA A 269 -26.37 8.49 10.50
CA ALA A 269 -27.33 7.43 10.81
C ALA A 269 -28.74 7.79 10.30
N GLU A 270 -29.07 9.08 10.31
CA GLU A 270 -30.34 9.61 9.84
C GLU A 270 -30.09 10.70 8.80
N PRO A 271 -31.01 10.92 7.84
CA PRO A 271 -30.92 12.00 6.86
C PRO A 271 -31.34 13.35 7.49
N LYS A 272 -30.70 13.72 8.60
CA LYS A 272 -30.96 14.95 9.35
C LYS A 272 -29.65 15.57 9.83
N ALA A 273 -29.52 16.87 9.63
CA ALA A 273 -28.40 17.67 10.11
C ALA A 273 -28.91 19.06 10.53
N GLU A 274 -28.33 19.62 11.59
CA GLU A 274 -28.55 21.01 11.96
C GLU A 274 -27.66 21.89 11.10
N LEU A 275 -28.25 22.57 10.12
CA LEU A 275 -27.54 23.39 9.13
C LEU A 275 -27.93 24.86 9.30
N PRO A 276 -27.00 25.80 9.08
CA PRO A 276 -27.33 27.22 9.12
C PRO A 276 -28.27 27.62 7.97
N ALA A 277 -28.98 28.73 8.16
CA ALA A 277 -29.83 29.30 7.12
C ALA A 277 -29.01 29.53 5.84
N GLY A 278 -29.56 29.08 4.70
CA GLY A 278 -28.89 29.15 3.40
C GLY A 278 -28.12 27.88 3.01
N VAL A 279 -27.96 26.87 3.88
CA VAL A 279 -27.38 25.57 3.52
C VAL A 279 -28.46 24.50 3.51
N GLN A 280 -28.52 23.72 2.43
CA GLN A 280 -29.44 22.61 2.29
C GLN A 280 -28.72 21.38 1.75
N TRP A 281 -29.01 20.22 2.32
CA TRP A 281 -28.50 18.95 1.82
C TRP A 281 -29.60 18.17 1.12
N GLU A 282 -29.27 17.61 -0.04
CA GLU A 282 -30.00 16.51 -0.64
C GLU A 282 -29.37 15.21 -0.15
N TRP A 283 -30.16 14.38 0.52
CA TRP A 283 -29.66 13.14 1.12
C TRP A 283 -29.74 11.97 0.15
N GLY A 284 -28.67 11.20 0.08
CA GLY A 284 -28.64 9.89 -0.54
C GLY A 284 -28.38 8.80 0.49
N GLU A 285 -29.01 7.65 0.29
CA GLU A 285 -28.68 6.44 1.05
C GLU A 285 -27.47 5.74 0.41
N ARG A 286 -26.49 5.39 1.24
CA ARG A 286 -25.34 4.58 0.84
C ARG A 286 -25.77 3.14 0.64
N SER A 287 -26.10 2.78 -0.60
CA SER A 287 -26.44 1.41 -0.96
C SER A 287 -25.18 0.53 -1.12
N LEU A 288 -25.11 -0.55 -0.33
CA LEU A 288 -24.06 -1.58 -0.42
C LEU A 288 -24.22 -2.50 -1.65
N TRP A 289 -25.38 -2.44 -2.32
CA TRP A 289 -25.75 -3.30 -3.46
C TRP A 289 -25.94 -2.53 -4.76
N ARG A 290 -25.63 -1.24 -4.80
CA ARG A 290 -25.72 -0.41 -6.01
C ARG A 290 -24.78 -0.94 -7.09
N PHE A 291 -25.29 -1.11 -8.30
CA PHE A 291 -24.48 -1.45 -9.47
C PHE A 291 -24.69 -0.40 -10.58
N PRO A 292 -23.82 0.62 -10.67
CA PRO A 292 -23.91 1.60 -11.75
C PRO A 292 -23.53 0.94 -13.10
N ALA A 293 -24.06 1.48 -14.19
CA ALA A 293 -23.71 0.99 -15.53
C ALA A 293 -22.21 1.19 -15.80
N PRO A 294 -21.45 0.15 -16.18
CA PRO A 294 -20.04 0.29 -16.48
C PRO A 294 -19.80 1.14 -17.73
N SER A 295 -18.74 1.96 -17.71
CA SER A 295 -18.33 2.70 -18.89
C SER A 295 -17.74 1.79 -19.97
N THR A 296 -17.72 2.26 -21.22
CA THR A 296 -17.11 1.54 -22.35
C THR A 296 -15.65 1.18 -22.09
N LEU A 297 -14.88 2.09 -21.46
CA LEU A 297 -13.47 1.84 -21.13
C LEU A 297 -13.33 0.71 -20.10
N ALA A 298 -14.22 0.64 -19.11
CA ALA A 298 -14.22 -0.44 -18.12
C ALA A 298 -14.51 -1.80 -18.78
N TRP A 299 -15.47 -1.85 -19.72
CA TRP A 299 -15.75 -3.07 -20.51
C TRP A 299 -14.54 -3.53 -21.31
N TRP A 300 -13.84 -2.62 -22.00
CA TRP A 300 -12.64 -2.95 -22.76
C TRP A 300 -11.52 -3.51 -21.86
N ALA A 301 -11.32 -2.93 -20.68
CA ALA A 301 -10.32 -3.41 -19.73
C ALA A 301 -10.62 -4.85 -19.28
N GLY A 302 -11.87 -5.14 -18.90
CA GLY A 302 -12.29 -6.48 -18.51
C GLY A 302 -12.16 -7.49 -19.66
N PHE A 303 -12.62 -7.14 -20.86
CA PHE A 303 -12.52 -8.00 -22.05
C PHE A 303 -11.07 -8.28 -22.44
N GLY A 304 -10.18 -7.29 -22.38
CA GLY A 304 -8.76 -7.46 -22.64
C GLY A 304 -8.13 -8.50 -21.71
N VAL A 305 -8.43 -8.44 -20.41
CA VAL A 305 -7.94 -9.44 -19.43
C VAL A 305 -8.52 -10.83 -19.70
N PHE A 306 -9.81 -10.92 -20.05
CA PHE A 306 -10.43 -12.20 -20.42
C PHE A 306 -9.68 -12.86 -21.57
N LEU A 307 -9.42 -12.12 -22.65
CA LEU A 307 -8.71 -12.63 -23.83
C LEU A 307 -7.28 -13.05 -23.50
N LEU A 308 -6.53 -12.24 -22.76
CA LEU A 308 -5.16 -12.57 -22.36
C LEU A 308 -5.11 -13.83 -21.48
N ALA A 309 -6.01 -13.94 -20.50
CA ALA A 309 -6.11 -15.11 -19.66
C ALA A 309 -6.53 -16.36 -20.46
N ALA A 310 -7.46 -16.22 -21.41
CA ALA A 310 -7.89 -17.33 -22.27
C ALA A 310 -6.75 -17.82 -23.18
N ILE A 311 -5.99 -16.91 -23.80
CA ILE A 311 -4.83 -17.24 -24.62
C ILE A 311 -3.77 -17.97 -23.78
N ALA A 312 -3.45 -17.43 -22.59
CA ALA A 312 -2.51 -18.07 -21.67
C ALA A 312 -3.01 -19.45 -21.23
N GLY A 313 -4.28 -19.55 -20.86
CA GLY A 313 -4.90 -20.77 -20.39
C GLY A 313 -4.97 -21.86 -21.45
N VAL A 314 -5.31 -21.54 -22.71
CA VAL A 314 -5.32 -22.49 -23.83
C VAL A 314 -3.89 -23.00 -24.12
N ARG A 315 -2.90 -22.11 -24.13
CA ARG A 315 -1.48 -22.51 -24.30
C ARG A 315 -1.00 -23.43 -23.19
N LEU A 316 -1.47 -23.19 -21.97
CA LEU A 316 -1.09 -23.98 -20.81
C LEU A 316 -1.89 -25.29 -20.71
N ALA A 317 -3.18 -25.33 -21.05
CA ALA A 317 -4.09 -26.44 -20.76
C ALA A 317 -3.73 -27.76 -21.47
N GLY A 318 -2.94 -27.74 -22.55
CA GLY A 318 -2.76 -28.91 -23.40
C GLY A 318 -4.10 -29.34 -24.04
N PRO A 319 -4.20 -30.53 -24.67
CA PRO A 319 -5.48 -31.02 -25.16
C PRO A 319 -6.38 -31.34 -23.96
N ALA A 320 -7.24 -30.39 -23.56
CA ALA A 320 -8.19 -30.55 -22.47
C ALA A 320 -9.17 -31.68 -22.79
N ARG A 321 -9.30 -32.67 -21.89
CA ARG A 321 -10.06 -33.90 -22.14
C ARG A 321 -11.40 -33.98 -21.40
N SER A 322 -11.72 -33.00 -20.55
CA SER A 322 -12.94 -33.04 -19.71
C SER A 322 -13.69 -31.71 -19.65
N VAL A 323 -15.01 -31.77 -19.45
CA VAL A 323 -15.87 -30.59 -19.22
C VAL A 323 -15.39 -29.79 -18.00
N THR A 324 -14.93 -30.48 -16.96
CA THR A 324 -14.42 -29.84 -15.72
C THR A 324 -13.19 -28.98 -15.94
N ASP A 325 -12.32 -29.33 -16.89
CA ASP A 325 -11.13 -28.53 -17.20
C ASP A 325 -11.51 -27.23 -17.95
N TRP A 326 -12.50 -27.31 -18.84
CA TRP A 326 -13.07 -26.13 -19.52
C TRP A 326 -13.77 -25.19 -18.54
N THR A 327 -14.55 -25.73 -17.59
CA THR A 327 -15.17 -24.90 -16.54
C THR A 327 -14.11 -24.18 -15.70
N LYS A 328 -13.04 -24.87 -15.30
CA LYS A 328 -11.95 -24.25 -14.54
C LYS A 328 -11.25 -23.14 -15.32
N LEU A 329 -10.98 -23.38 -16.61
CA LEU A 329 -10.40 -22.39 -17.50
C LEU A 329 -11.32 -21.17 -17.63
N LEU A 330 -12.60 -21.38 -17.94
CA LEU A 330 -13.57 -20.31 -18.10
C LEU A 330 -13.67 -19.45 -16.84
N LEU A 331 -13.77 -20.06 -15.66
CA LEU A 331 -13.82 -19.33 -14.38
C LEU A 331 -12.52 -18.58 -14.08
N SER A 332 -11.35 -19.17 -14.37
CA SER A 332 -10.05 -18.50 -14.25
C SER A 332 -9.85 -17.34 -15.23
N CYS A 333 -10.67 -17.23 -16.28
CA CYS A 333 -10.68 -16.07 -17.18
C CYS A 333 -11.76 -15.06 -16.80
N ALA A 334 -12.98 -15.53 -16.50
CA ALA A 334 -14.14 -14.69 -16.23
C ALA A 334 -14.01 -13.93 -14.90
N ILE A 335 -13.56 -14.58 -13.82
CA ILE A 335 -13.46 -13.94 -12.50
C ILE A 335 -12.46 -12.77 -12.54
N PRO A 336 -11.22 -12.91 -13.07
CA PRO A 336 -10.30 -11.77 -13.19
C PRO A 336 -10.78 -10.68 -14.16
N ALA A 337 -11.50 -11.03 -15.23
CA ALA A 337 -12.06 -10.06 -16.15
C ALA A 337 -13.10 -9.17 -15.48
N VAL A 338 -14.01 -9.78 -14.70
CA VAL A 338 -14.99 -9.04 -13.89
C VAL A 338 -14.29 -8.24 -12.81
N ALA A 339 -13.24 -8.77 -12.18
CA ALA A 339 -12.45 -8.03 -11.21
C ALA A 339 -11.87 -6.74 -11.81
N VAL A 340 -11.23 -6.83 -12.98
CA VAL A 340 -10.65 -5.67 -13.66
C VAL A 340 -11.73 -4.68 -14.10
N LEU A 341 -12.90 -5.16 -14.57
CA LEU A 341 -14.06 -4.30 -14.84
C LEU A 341 -14.44 -3.47 -13.59
N LEU A 342 -14.62 -4.13 -12.44
CA LEU A 342 -14.99 -3.44 -11.20
C LEU A 342 -13.89 -2.51 -10.71
N LEU A 343 -12.61 -2.88 -10.85
CA LEU A 343 -11.48 -2.01 -10.53
C LEU A 343 -11.48 -0.76 -11.41
N SER A 344 -11.70 -0.91 -12.72
CA SER A 344 -11.81 0.22 -13.66
C SER A 344 -12.97 1.13 -13.29
N MET A 345 -14.13 0.59 -12.92
CA MET A 345 -15.27 1.37 -12.44
C MET A 345 -14.92 2.20 -11.20
N GLN A 346 -14.23 1.61 -10.21
CA GLN A 346 -13.74 2.33 -9.03
C GLN A 346 -12.78 3.47 -9.38
N ARG A 347 -11.87 3.25 -10.34
CA ARG A 347 -10.90 4.26 -10.78
C ARG A 347 -11.52 5.38 -11.62
N LEU A 348 -12.62 5.09 -12.33
CA LEU A 348 -13.37 6.03 -13.14
C LEU A 348 -14.50 6.74 -12.38
N GLY A 349 -14.58 6.58 -11.05
CA GLY A 349 -15.53 7.32 -10.21
C GLY A 349 -16.96 6.75 -10.16
N THR A 350 -17.17 5.52 -10.64
CA THR A 350 -18.46 4.82 -10.59
C THR A 350 -18.36 3.50 -9.81
N PRO A 351 -17.89 3.53 -8.53
CA PRO A 351 -17.63 2.30 -7.80
C PRO A 351 -18.91 1.47 -7.60
N PRO A 352 -18.87 0.16 -7.87
CA PRO A 352 -19.95 -0.75 -7.49
C PRO A 352 -20.01 -0.87 -5.96
N GLY A 353 -21.18 -1.18 -5.42
CA GLY A 353 -21.35 -1.44 -3.99
C GLY A 353 -20.57 -2.65 -3.51
N THR A 354 -20.16 -2.62 -2.23
CA THR A 354 -19.31 -3.63 -1.60
C THR A 354 -19.88 -5.05 -1.68
N GLY A 355 -21.22 -5.23 -1.72
CA GLY A 355 -21.83 -6.55 -1.85
C GLY A 355 -21.41 -7.27 -3.13
N TRP A 356 -21.26 -6.55 -4.25
CA TRP A 356 -20.84 -7.15 -5.52
C TRP A 356 -19.36 -7.54 -5.54
N THR A 357 -18.50 -6.74 -4.93
CA THR A 357 -17.06 -7.07 -4.84
C THR A 357 -16.83 -8.26 -3.91
N LEU A 358 -17.62 -8.39 -2.82
CA LEU A 358 -17.60 -9.55 -1.93
C LEU A 358 -18.05 -10.84 -2.62
N ILE A 359 -19.16 -10.82 -3.37
CA ILE A 359 -19.60 -12.00 -4.14
C ILE A 359 -18.51 -12.46 -5.09
N LEU A 360 -17.83 -11.52 -5.76
CA LEU A 360 -16.74 -11.84 -6.66
C LEU A 360 -15.54 -12.46 -5.92
N ALA A 361 -15.20 -11.96 -4.74
CA ALA A 361 -14.19 -12.55 -3.88
C ALA A 361 -14.59 -13.96 -3.43
N TRP A 362 -15.86 -14.19 -3.05
CA TRP A 362 -16.36 -15.53 -2.72
C TRP A 362 -16.22 -16.48 -3.89
N ALA A 363 -16.57 -16.05 -5.10
CA ALA A 363 -16.40 -16.85 -6.31
C ALA A 363 -14.92 -17.26 -6.50
N ALA A 364 -13.98 -16.35 -6.25
CA ALA A 364 -12.55 -16.65 -6.31
C ALA A 364 -12.09 -17.63 -5.23
N LEU A 365 -12.58 -17.48 -3.99
CA LEU A 365 -12.27 -18.38 -2.86
C LEU A 365 -12.82 -19.80 -3.09
N TRP A 366 -14.07 -19.91 -3.54
CA TRP A 366 -14.69 -21.19 -3.90
C TRP A 366 -14.01 -21.83 -5.10
N HIS A 367 -13.65 -21.04 -6.13
CA HIS A 367 -12.87 -21.54 -7.26
C HIS A 367 -11.52 -22.10 -6.80
N ALA A 368 -10.81 -21.40 -5.91
CA ALA A 368 -9.55 -21.88 -5.35
C ALA A 368 -9.70 -23.17 -4.51
N LEU A 369 -10.77 -23.27 -3.72
CA LEU A 369 -11.08 -24.46 -2.92
C LEU A 369 -11.38 -25.68 -3.80
N LEU A 370 -12.08 -25.47 -4.91
CA LEU A 370 -12.49 -26.52 -5.86
C LEU A 370 -11.47 -26.77 -6.98
N TRP A 371 -10.45 -25.92 -7.11
CA TRP A 371 -9.41 -26.02 -8.12
C TRP A 371 -8.64 -27.35 -8.05
N PRO A 372 -8.10 -27.78 -6.88
CA PRO A 372 -7.34 -29.01 -6.83
C PRO A 372 -8.24 -30.25 -6.82
N ARG A 373 -7.80 -31.32 -7.48
CA ARG A 373 -8.50 -32.63 -7.41
C ARG A 373 -8.53 -33.21 -5.99
N ARG A 374 -7.48 -32.94 -5.21
CA ARG A 374 -7.35 -33.26 -3.79
C ARG A 374 -6.98 -31.99 -3.06
N LEU A 375 -7.87 -31.49 -2.20
CA LEU A 375 -7.63 -30.26 -1.47
C LEU A 375 -6.46 -30.46 -0.48
N PRO A 376 -5.30 -29.79 -0.68
CA PRO A 376 -4.25 -29.81 0.31
C PRO A 376 -4.65 -28.96 1.53
N LEU A 377 -4.14 -29.32 2.72
CA LEU A 377 -4.33 -28.52 3.93
C LEU A 377 -3.91 -27.05 3.73
N LEU A 378 -2.82 -26.84 2.97
CA LEU A 378 -2.36 -25.51 2.56
C LEU A 378 -3.46 -24.68 1.90
N GLY A 379 -4.17 -25.26 0.93
CA GLY A 379 -5.24 -24.59 0.19
C GLY A 379 -6.44 -24.31 1.09
N ALA A 380 -6.84 -25.29 1.91
CA ALA A 380 -7.95 -25.13 2.85
C ALA A 380 -7.70 -23.95 3.82
N VAL A 381 -6.54 -23.92 4.47
CA VAL A 381 -6.18 -22.90 5.47
C VAL A 381 -6.00 -21.53 4.81
N ALA A 382 -5.39 -21.47 3.63
CA ALA A 382 -5.20 -20.21 2.91
C ALA A 382 -6.53 -19.52 2.55
N VAL A 383 -7.50 -20.28 2.06
CA VAL A 383 -8.83 -19.75 1.69
C VAL A 383 -9.59 -19.27 2.93
N LEU A 384 -9.44 -19.95 4.07
CA LEU A 384 -10.01 -19.50 5.35
C LEU A 384 -9.36 -18.22 5.88
N LEU A 385 -8.02 -18.11 5.80
CA LEU A 385 -7.30 -16.90 6.19
C LEU A 385 -7.70 -15.70 5.33
N LEU A 386 -7.80 -15.87 4.01
CA LEU A 386 -8.29 -14.83 3.10
C LEU A 386 -9.73 -14.42 3.41
N GLY A 387 -10.61 -15.37 3.70
CA GLY A 387 -11.99 -15.10 4.12
C GLY A 387 -12.05 -14.33 5.46
N ALA A 388 -11.27 -14.74 6.45
CA ALA A 388 -11.20 -14.05 7.74
C ALA A 388 -10.69 -12.61 7.58
N GLY A 389 -9.68 -12.39 6.74
CA GLY A 389 -9.19 -11.07 6.37
C GLY A 389 -10.25 -10.15 5.79
N LEU A 390 -11.00 -10.66 4.80
CA LEU A 390 -12.09 -9.91 4.19
C LEU A 390 -13.20 -9.57 5.19
N LEU A 391 -13.50 -10.45 6.14
CA LEU A 391 -14.47 -10.17 7.20
C LEU A 391 -14.00 -8.99 8.08
N VAL A 392 -12.74 -9.01 8.51
CA VAL A 392 -12.20 -7.95 9.37
C VAL A 392 -12.13 -6.61 8.64
N GLN A 393 -11.72 -6.61 7.37
CA GLN A 393 -11.74 -5.39 6.55
C GLN A 393 -13.16 -4.89 6.27
N LEU A 394 -14.12 -5.79 6.11
CA LEU A 394 -15.53 -5.45 5.94
C LEU A 394 -16.10 -4.79 7.20
N GLU A 395 -15.82 -5.32 8.38
CA GLU A 395 -16.26 -4.74 9.65
C GLU A 395 -15.63 -3.36 9.89
N LEU A 396 -14.35 -3.17 9.56
CA LEU A 396 -13.71 -1.84 9.53
C LEU A 396 -14.44 -0.89 8.57
N GLY A 397 -14.72 -1.35 7.36
CA GLY A 397 -15.35 -0.56 6.31
C GLY A 397 -16.79 -0.14 6.61
N ILE A 398 -17.61 -1.08 7.08
CA ILE A 398 -19.00 -0.83 7.49
C ILE A 398 -19.04 0.06 8.72
N GLY A 399 -18.15 -0.20 9.69
CA GLY A 399 -18.11 0.47 10.98
C GLY A 399 -17.57 1.89 10.96
N ALA A 400 -17.06 2.35 9.81
CA ALA A 400 -16.49 3.68 9.62
C ALA A 400 -17.50 4.81 9.52
N ARG A 401 -17.04 6.03 9.84
CA ARG A 401 -17.83 7.27 9.82
C ARG A 401 -17.75 8.02 8.50
N ASP A 402 -16.96 7.56 7.54
CA ASP A 402 -16.87 8.17 6.22
C ASP A 402 -16.93 7.12 5.10
N SER A 403 -17.30 7.59 3.91
CA SER A 403 -17.56 6.74 2.74
C SER A 403 -16.32 6.08 2.14
N SER A 404 -15.10 6.48 2.54
CA SER A 404 -13.88 6.00 1.89
C SER A 404 -13.39 4.65 2.40
N TRP A 405 -13.78 4.23 3.60
CA TRP A 405 -13.24 3.02 4.25
C TRP A 405 -13.61 1.71 3.55
N LEU A 406 -14.81 1.62 2.98
CA LEU A 406 -15.23 0.42 2.22
C LEU A 406 -14.32 0.14 1.02
N ARG A 407 -13.64 1.18 0.51
CA ARG A 407 -12.67 1.03 -0.58
C ARG A 407 -11.58 0.02 -0.25
N HIS A 408 -11.17 -0.11 1.02
CA HIS A 408 -10.13 -1.04 1.43
C HIS A 408 -10.57 -2.49 1.16
N VAL A 409 -11.73 -2.91 1.68
CA VAL A 409 -12.27 -4.25 1.44
C VAL A 409 -12.66 -4.47 -0.02
N GLU A 410 -13.19 -3.45 -0.70
CA GLU A 410 -13.54 -3.52 -2.12
C GLU A 410 -12.31 -3.75 -3.00
N THR A 411 -11.22 -3.03 -2.72
CA THR A 411 -9.95 -3.18 -3.45
C THR A 411 -9.35 -4.55 -3.16
N SER A 412 -9.28 -4.98 -1.90
CA SER A 412 -8.80 -6.32 -1.53
C SER A 412 -9.60 -7.43 -2.19
N SER A 413 -10.93 -7.32 -2.22
CA SER A 413 -11.83 -8.29 -2.85
C SER A 413 -11.58 -8.43 -4.35
N VAL A 414 -11.47 -7.29 -5.04
CA VAL A 414 -11.22 -7.24 -6.48
C VAL A 414 -9.81 -7.74 -6.82
N LEU A 415 -8.78 -7.34 -6.06
CA LEU A 415 -7.41 -7.80 -6.27
C LEU A 415 -7.23 -9.29 -5.96
N LEU A 416 -7.94 -9.81 -4.94
CA LEU A 416 -8.01 -11.25 -4.68
C LEU A 416 -8.63 -12.00 -5.87
N ALA A 417 -9.76 -11.51 -6.37
CA ALA A 417 -10.48 -12.10 -7.48
C ALA A 417 -9.71 -12.04 -8.81
N ALA A 418 -8.89 -11.00 -9.01
CA ALA A 418 -7.97 -10.93 -10.13
C ALA A 418 -6.78 -11.88 -9.95
N GLY A 419 -6.12 -11.83 -8.79
CA GLY A 419 -4.83 -12.47 -8.55
C GLY A 419 -4.91 -13.98 -8.38
N LEU A 420 -5.82 -14.49 -7.54
CA LEU A 420 -5.82 -15.90 -7.14
C LEU A 420 -6.22 -16.85 -8.29
N PRO A 421 -7.33 -16.64 -9.03
CA PRO A 421 -7.69 -17.49 -10.15
C PRO A 421 -6.67 -17.46 -11.29
N LEU A 422 -6.07 -16.28 -11.55
CA LEU A 422 -5.03 -16.12 -12.55
C LEU A 422 -3.73 -16.83 -12.14
N ALA A 423 -3.30 -16.68 -10.89
CA ALA A 423 -2.13 -17.37 -10.37
C ALA A 423 -2.28 -18.90 -10.44
N LEU A 424 -3.46 -19.42 -10.09
CA LEU A 424 -3.78 -20.86 -10.22
C LEU A 424 -3.71 -21.35 -11.67
N LEU A 425 -4.23 -20.55 -12.61
CA LEU A 425 -4.16 -20.85 -14.04
C LEU A 425 -2.71 -20.89 -14.55
N LEU A 426 -1.95 -19.83 -14.29
CA LEU A 426 -0.57 -19.66 -14.77
C LEU A 426 0.38 -20.70 -14.16
N LEU A 427 0.20 -21.04 -12.88
CA LEU A 427 1.06 -21.99 -12.17
C LEU A 427 0.57 -23.44 -12.25
N GLY A 428 -0.57 -23.70 -12.89
CA GLY A 428 -1.04 -25.07 -13.19
C GLY A 428 -0.09 -25.87 -14.09
N GLY A 429 0.86 -25.22 -14.77
CA GLY A 429 1.96 -25.90 -15.47
C GLY A 429 3.00 -26.56 -14.53
N VAL A 430 3.19 -26.00 -13.33
CA VAL A 430 4.09 -26.56 -12.29
C VAL A 430 3.59 -27.95 -11.87
N ALA A 431 2.29 -28.09 -11.63
CA ALA A 431 1.65 -29.35 -11.25
C ALA A 431 1.89 -30.47 -12.29
N ARG A 432 1.98 -30.10 -13.56
CA ARG A 432 2.16 -31.05 -14.68
C ARG A 432 3.63 -31.34 -15.00
N GLY A 433 4.58 -30.74 -14.29
CA GLY A 433 6.01 -30.91 -14.55
C GLY A 433 6.46 -30.39 -15.92
N THR A 434 5.68 -29.51 -16.54
CA THR A 434 5.92 -29.02 -17.91
C THR A 434 6.94 -27.90 -17.99
N LEU A 435 7.38 -27.35 -16.85
CA LEU A 435 8.40 -26.30 -16.81
C LEU A 435 9.72 -26.79 -17.40
N SER A 436 10.16 -26.16 -18.48
CA SER A 436 11.50 -26.35 -19.02
C SER A 436 12.45 -25.40 -18.30
N ARG A 437 13.68 -25.87 -18.06
CA ARG A 437 14.72 -25.06 -17.42
C ARG A 437 15.01 -23.77 -18.22
N PRO A 438 15.23 -23.79 -19.55
CA PRO A 438 15.49 -22.57 -20.32
C PRO A 438 14.35 -21.56 -20.27
N ALA A 439 13.09 -22.01 -20.35
CA ALA A 439 11.95 -21.10 -20.22
C ALA A 439 11.86 -20.50 -18.81
N THR A 440 12.19 -21.28 -17.78
CA THR A 440 12.24 -20.78 -16.40
C THR A 440 13.34 -19.73 -16.23
N GLU A 441 14.52 -19.95 -16.80
CA GLU A 441 15.63 -18.98 -16.76
C GLU A 441 15.23 -17.65 -17.43
N TRP A 442 14.63 -17.69 -18.62
CA TRP A 442 14.11 -16.48 -19.29
C TRP A 442 13.01 -15.77 -18.49
N LEU A 443 12.10 -16.54 -17.90
CA LEU A 443 11.05 -15.99 -17.04
C LEU A 443 11.65 -15.30 -15.81
N LEU A 444 12.62 -15.92 -15.14
CA LEU A 444 13.29 -15.34 -13.97
C LEU A 444 14.06 -14.07 -14.34
N ILE A 445 14.72 -14.03 -15.50
CA ILE A 445 15.38 -12.82 -16.02
C ILE A 445 14.34 -11.72 -16.26
N ALA A 446 13.23 -12.04 -16.92
CA ALA A 446 12.16 -11.07 -17.15
C ALA A 446 11.58 -10.53 -15.84
N LEU A 447 11.29 -11.42 -14.87
CA LEU A 447 10.82 -11.03 -13.53
C LEU A 447 11.82 -10.12 -12.80
N ALA A 448 13.11 -10.45 -12.84
CA ALA A 448 14.16 -9.66 -12.20
C ALA A 448 14.32 -8.27 -12.87
N ILE A 449 14.31 -8.20 -14.20
CA ILE A 449 14.38 -6.93 -14.93
C ILE A 449 13.15 -6.07 -14.62
N SER A 450 11.95 -6.64 -14.67
CA SER A 450 10.71 -5.93 -14.33
C SER A 450 10.72 -5.44 -12.88
N ALA A 451 11.22 -6.24 -11.94
CA ALA A 451 11.33 -5.84 -10.54
C ALA A 451 12.32 -4.70 -10.33
N LEU A 452 13.49 -4.76 -10.96
CA LEU A 452 14.49 -3.69 -10.93
C LEU A 452 13.95 -2.40 -11.56
N ALA A 453 13.27 -2.49 -12.71
CA ALA A 453 12.62 -1.34 -13.34
C ALA A 453 11.56 -0.72 -12.42
N GLY A 454 10.76 -1.55 -11.75
CA GLY A 454 9.79 -1.11 -10.75
C GLY A 454 10.45 -0.39 -9.56
N LEU A 455 11.56 -0.92 -9.03
CA LEU A 455 12.30 -0.28 -7.95
C LEU A 455 12.92 1.07 -8.39
N VAL A 456 13.46 1.14 -9.60
CA VAL A 456 13.96 2.41 -10.18
C VAL A 456 12.82 3.43 -10.28
N LEU A 457 11.64 3.00 -10.74
CA LEU A 457 10.46 3.86 -10.79
C LEU A 457 10.07 4.35 -9.38
N GLN A 458 10.15 3.47 -8.37
CA GLN A 458 9.89 3.83 -6.97
C GLN A 458 10.89 4.84 -6.41
N VAL A 459 12.17 4.67 -6.67
CA VAL A 459 13.19 5.64 -6.25
C VAL A 459 13.02 6.98 -6.98
N ALA A 460 12.61 6.96 -8.25
CA ALA A 460 12.51 8.16 -9.07
C ALA A 460 11.23 8.99 -8.81
N PHE A 461 10.11 8.31 -8.56
CA PHE A 461 8.78 8.95 -8.53
C PHE A 461 7.91 8.55 -7.34
N GLY A 462 8.35 7.59 -6.52
CA GLY A 462 7.56 7.03 -5.43
C GLY A 462 7.98 7.49 -4.05
N ASP A 463 7.29 6.96 -3.06
CA ASP A 463 7.55 7.11 -1.62
C ASP A 463 7.45 5.75 -0.91
N GLU A 464 7.36 5.76 0.42
CA GLU A 464 7.16 4.57 1.28
C GLU A 464 5.92 3.75 0.85
N THR A 465 4.91 4.38 0.27
CA THR A 465 3.66 3.75 -0.19
C THR A 465 3.74 3.26 -1.64
N GLY A 466 4.85 3.52 -2.34
CA GLY A 466 5.14 3.05 -3.69
C GLY A 466 4.90 4.11 -4.78
N VAL A 467 4.52 3.65 -5.98
CA VAL A 467 4.27 4.48 -7.16
C VAL A 467 2.86 4.19 -7.65
N PHE A 468 2.01 5.22 -7.72
CA PHE A 468 0.61 5.09 -8.12
C PHE A 468 -0.18 4.04 -7.31
N GLU A 469 0.04 3.98 -5.97
CA GLU A 469 -0.57 3.01 -5.05
C GLU A 469 -0.13 1.54 -5.28
N VAL A 470 0.88 1.32 -6.13
CA VAL A 470 1.53 0.02 -6.32
C VAL A 470 2.88 0.05 -5.63
N GLN A 471 3.23 -0.99 -4.88
CA GLN A 471 4.53 -1.15 -4.22
C GLN A 471 5.40 -2.15 -4.98
N PRO A 472 6.34 -1.69 -5.84
CA PRO A 472 7.26 -2.56 -6.57
C PRO A 472 8.09 -3.50 -5.69
N VAL A 473 8.38 -3.11 -4.44
CA VAL A 473 9.08 -3.94 -3.46
C VAL A 473 8.40 -5.31 -3.24
N GLU A 474 7.07 -5.36 -3.27
CA GLU A 474 6.32 -6.61 -3.09
C GLU A 474 6.58 -7.60 -4.22
N PHE A 475 6.63 -7.09 -5.45
CA PHE A 475 6.99 -7.87 -6.63
C PHE A 475 8.48 -8.26 -6.62
N ALA A 476 9.36 -7.37 -6.16
CA ALA A 476 10.79 -7.65 -6.03
C ALA A 476 11.08 -8.79 -5.03
N LYS A 477 10.33 -8.89 -3.93
CA LYS A 477 10.43 -10.02 -2.98
C LYS A 477 10.14 -11.36 -3.64
N LEU A 478 9.09 -11.43 -4.47
CA LEU A 478 8.77 -12.64 -5.23
C LEU A 478 9.88 -13.00 -6.23
N ALA A 479 10.34 -12.02 -7.02
CA ALA A 479 11.41 -12.22 -7.99
C ALA A 479 12.71 -12.69 -7.32
N LEU A 480 13.06 -12.10 -6.16
CA LEU A 480 14.23 -12.47 -5.38
C LEU A 480 14.12 -13.89 -4.83
N ALA A 481 12.97 -14.26 -4.27
CA ALA A 481 12.74 -15.61 -3.77
C ALA A 481 12.86 -16.65 -4.89
N ALA A 482 12.27 -16.38 -6.06
CA ALA A 482 12.30 -17.28 -7.21
C ALA A 482 13.72 -17.41 -7.80
N LEU A 483 14.43 -16.30 -8.01
CA LEU A 483 15.80 -16.32 -8.51
C LEU A 483 16.75 -17.04 -7.55
N SER A 484 16.61 -16.79 -6.24
CA SER A 484 17.41 -17.44 -5.22
C SER A 484 17.16 -18.94 -5.16
N ALA A 485 15.89 -19.35 -5.24
CA ALA A 485 15.51 -20.75 -5.29
C ALA A 485 16.13 -21.47 -6.51
N HIS A 486 16.15 -20.81 -7.67
CA HIS A 486 16.78 -21.35 -8.88
C HIS A 486 18.28 -21.56 -8.71
N CYS A 487 19.01 -20.53 -8.26
CA CYS A 487 20.45 -20.64 -8.04
C CYS A 487 20.80 -21.68 -6.98
N LEU A 488 20.03 -21.77 -5.88
CA LEU A 488 20.25 -22.77 -4.83
C LEU A 488 19.93 -24.19 -5.31
N ALA A 489 18.92 -24.37 -6.17
CA ALA A 489 18.59 -25.65 -6.78
C ALA A 489 19.71 -26.15 -7.72
N LEU A 490 20.42 -25.23 -8.41
CA LEU A 490 21.60 -25.53 -9.21
C LEU A 490 22.84 -25.76 -8.34
N ALA A 491 22.98 -25.01 -7.25
CA ALA A 491 24.08 -25.14 -6.28
C ALA A 491 24.10 -26.52 -5.62
N THR A 492 22.92 -27.05 -5.31
CA THR A 492 22.72 -28.34 -4.62
C THR A 492 22.64 -29.55 -5.56
N GLY A 493 22.43 -29.35 -6.86
CA GLY A 493 22.25 -30.43 -7.85
C GLY A 493 23.51 -31.02 -8.48
N SER A 494 24.70 -30.46 -8.24
CA SER A 494 25.95 -30.99 -8.79
C SER A 494 26.53 -32.09 -7.91
N ALA A 495 26.31 -33.34 -8.30
CA ALA A 495 27.01 -34.48 -7.70
C ALA A 495 28.48 -34.51 -8.17
N GLY A 496 29.42 -34.64 -7.23
CA GLY A 496 30.74 -35.23 -7.48
C GLY A 496 31.96 -34.32 -7.69
N GLY A 497 31.81 -33.03 -8.04
CA GLY A 497 32.97 -32.14 -8.29
C GLY A 497 33.19 -31.10 -7.18
N ARG A 498 34.44 -30.93 -6.71
CA ARG A 498 34.85 -29.76 -5.91
C ARG A 498 34.61 -28.49 -6.74
N ARG A 499 33.45 -27.85 -6.57
CA ARG A 499 33.17 -26.55 -7.22
C ARG A 499 34.14 -25.50 -6.70
N SER A 500 34.78 -24.82 -7.65
CA SER A 500 35.59 -23.65 -7.34
C SER A 500 34.76 -22.62 -6.57
N TRP A 501 35.41 -21.84 -5.71
CA TRP A 501 34.76 -20.68 -5.08
C TRP A 501 34.24 -19.69 -6.14
N ARG A 502 34.88 -19.63 -7.32
CA ARG A 502 34.46 -18.80 -8.46
C ARG A 502 33.13 -19.25 -9.05
N ASP A 503 32.89 -20.56 -9.14
CA ASP A 503 31.62 -21.10 -9.65
C ASP A 503 30.48 -20.83 -8.66
N ARG A 504 30.77 -20.95 -7.36
CA ARG A 504 29.82 -20.58 -6.31
C ARG A 504 29.51 -19.09 -6.32
N LEU A 505 30.52 -18.23 -6.51
CA LEU A 505 30.33 -16.80 -6.61
C LEU A 505 29.50 -16.44 -7.86
N ARG A 506 29.77 -17.05 -9.03
CA ARG A 506 28.96 -16.83 -10.24
C ARG A 506 27.49 -17.19 -10.06
N MET A 507 27.19 -18.22 -9.27
CA MET A 507 25.81 -18.61 -8.96
C MET A 507 25.13 -17.68 -7.95
N LEU A 508 25.88 -17.14 -6.97
CA LEU A 508 25.34 -16.26 -5.93
C LEU A 508 25.35 -14.78 -6.32
N ALA A 509 26.20 -14.36 -7.26
CA ALA A 509 26.37 -12.97 -7.67
C ALA A 509 25.06 -12.31 -8.12
N PRO A 510 24.17 -12.95 -8.91
CA PRO A 510 22.87 -12.35 -9.26
C PRO A 510 21.99 -12.10 -8.05
N ILE A 511 22.01 -12.99 -7.05
CA ILE A 511 21.26 -12.81 -5.79
C ILE A 511 21.86 -11.66 -4.99
N LEU A 512 23.18 -11.67 -4.79
CA LEU A 512 23.87 -10.65 -3.99
C LEU A 512 23.72 -9.26 -4.59
N LEU A 513 23.83 -9.16 -5.93
CA LEU A 513 23.58 -7.91 -6.64
C LEU A 513 22.13 -7.47 -6.48
N PHE A 514 21.17 -8.39 -6.60
CA PHE A 514 19.76 -8.02 -6.48
C PHE A 514 19.38 -7.61 -5.05
N VAL A 515 19.89 -8.30 -4.03
CA VAL A 515 19.75 -7.91 -2.61
C VAL A 515 20.38 -6.55 -2.36
N LEU A 516 21.57 -6.30 -2.92
CA LEU A 516 22.24 -5.00 -2.79
C LEU A 516 21.40 -3.88 -3.42
N LEU A 517 20.94 -4.05 -4.66
CA LEU A 517 20.13 -3.06 -5.37
C LEU A 517 18.80 -2.82 -4.67
N LEU A 518 18.15 -3.88 -4.17
CA LEU A 518 16.93 -3.77 -3.37
C LEU A 518 17.19 -3.02 -2.07
N GLY A 519 18.26 -3.36 -1.35
CA GLY A 519 18.64 -2.69 -0.11
C GLY A 519 18.96 -1.21 -0.32
N VAL A 520 19.68 -0.87 -1.39
CA VAL A 520 19.96 0.52 -1.76
C VAL A 520 18.66 1.26 -2.10
N ALA A 521 17.76 0.66 -2.90
CA ALA A 521 16.48 1.28 -3.24
C ALA A 521 15.63 1.56 -1.98
N LEU A 522 15.58 0.61 -1.06
CA LEU A 522 14.85 0.72 0.21
C LEU A 522 15.39 1.83 1.12
N VAL A 523 16.71 1.92 1.26
CA VAL A 523 17.36 2.98 2.04
C VAL A 523 17.13 4.37 1.41
N GLN A 524 17.05 4.46 0.08
CA GLN A 524 16.80 5.73 -0.60
C GLN A 524 15.34 6.21 -0.46
N VAL A 525 14.42 5.29 -0.18
CA VAL A 525 12.99 5.58 0.03
C VAL A 525 12.65 5.63 1.53
N ASP A 526 13.67 5.61 2.40
CA ASP A 526 13.56 5.61 3.86
C ASP A 526 12.71 4.43 4.44
N ASP A 527 12.56 3.33 3.69
CA ASP A 527 11.82 2.13 4.12
C ASP A 527 12.76 1.00 4.56
N TYR A 528 13.05 0.94 5.85
CA TYR A 528 13.98 -0.02 6.44
C TYR A 528 13.34 -1.34 6.89
N SER A 529 12.00 -1.39 7.00
CA SER A 529 11.29 -2.57 7.50
C SER A 529 11.51 -3.80 6.60
N PRO A 530 11.53 -3.66 5.26
CA PRO A 530 11.85 -4.77 4.36
C PRO A 530 13.28 -5.28 4.51
N LEU A 531 14.24 -4.51 5.06
CA LEU A 531 15.59 -5.01 5.35
C LEU A 531 15.58 -6.07 6.45
N ILE A 532 14.75 -5.89 7.47
CA ILE A 532 14.55 -6.90 8.52
C ILE A 532 13.92 -8.16 7.92
N LEU A 533 12.93 -8.00 7.05
CA LEU A 533 12.34 -9.14 6.32
C LEU A 533 13.36 -9.86 5.44
N LEU A 534 14.24 -9.13 4.75
CA LEU A 534 15.33 -9.71 3.96
C LEU A 534 16.34 -10.45 4.85
N LEU A 535 16.62 -9.96 6.05
CA LEU A 535 17.47 -10.64 7.02
C LEU A 535 16.83 -11.95 7.49
N VAL A 536 15.56 -11.93 7.91
CA VAL A 536 14.80 -13.12 8.33
C VAL A 536 14.73 -14.13 7.18
N TRP A 537 14.39 -13.67 5.99
CA TRP A 537 14.34 -14.50 4.78
C TRP A 537 15.71 -15.11 4.44
N GLY A 538 16.78 -14.31 4.50
CA GLY A 538 18.14 -14.76 4.21
C GLY A 538 18.62 -15.82 5.21
N ALA A 539 18.38 -15.60 6.51
CA ALA A 539 18.71 -16.55 7.57
C ALA A 539 17.95 -17.87 7.42
N ALA A 540 16.64 -17.81 7.17
CA ALA A 540 15.81 -19.00 6.96
C ALA A 540 16.19 -19.76 5.68
N THR A 541 16.51 -19.04 4.60
CA THR A 541 16.98 -19.65 3.35
C THR A 541 18.35 -20.31 3.53
N PHE A 542 19.25 -19.68 4.29
CA PHE A 542 20.53 -20.28 4.66
C PHE A 542 20.34 -21.55 5.50
N LEU A 543 19.46 -21.50 6.51
CA LEU A 543 19.10 -22.66 7.31
C LEU A 543 18.55 -23.80 6.44
N ALA A 544 17.61 -23.49 5.54
CA ALA A 544 17.05 -24.45 4.60
C ALA A 544 18.14 -25.09 3.71
N TRP A 545 19.13 -24.31 3.28
CA TRP A 545 20.28 -24.82 2.53
C TRP A 545 21.20 -25.71 3.38
N CYS A 546 21.51 -25.33 4.62
CA CYS A 546 22.29 -26.17 5.53
C CYS A 546 21.61 -27.51 5.80
N LEU A 547 20.30 -27.51 6.03
CA LEU A 547 19.51 -28.72 6.24
C LEU A 547 19.50 -29.61 4.99
N ALA A 548 19.26 -29.02 3.82
CA ALA A 548 19.27 -29.72 2.53
C ALA A 548 20.64 -30.35 2.22
N THR A 549 21.74 -29.73 2.63
CA THR A 549 23.11 -30.20 2.38
C THR A 549 23.70 -31.03 3.53
N GLY A 550 22.92 -31.35 4.56
CA GLY A 550 23.36 -32.18 5.70
C GLY A 550 24.32 -31.48 6.67
N ARG A 551 24.47 -30.15 6.59
CA ARG A 551 25.43 -29.37 7.38
C ARG A 551 24.87 -28.98 8.75
N ARG A 552 24.68 -29.99 9.62
CA ARG A 552 23.98 -29.86 10.92
C ARG A 552 24.61 -28.81 11.86
N LEU A 553 25.94 -28.72 11.92
CA LEU A 553 26.61 -27.72 12.77
C LEU A 553 26.32 -26.28 12.31
N GLN A 554 26.36 -26.02 11.00
CA GLN A 554 26.06 -24.69 10.45
C GLN A 554 24.59 -24.33 10.63
N ALA A 555 23.69 -25.30 10.52
CA ALA A 555 22.28 -25.13 10.85
C ALA A 555 22.09 -24.78 12.34
N ALA A 556 22.76 -25.50 13.25
CA ALA A 556 22.69 -25.24 14.68
C ALA A 556 23.24 -23.85 15.05
N LEU A 557 24.36 -23.44 14.46
CA LEU A 557 24.94 -22.11 14.66
C LEU A 557 24.03 -21.00 14.11
N ALA A 558 23.43 -21.19 12.93
CA ALA A 558 22.49 -20.23 12.36
C ALA A 558 21.24 -20.07 13.23
N ALA A 559 20.68 -21.19 13.70
CA ALA A 559 19.54 -21.17 14.62
C ALA A 559 19.91 -20.51 15.95
N GLY A 560 21.08 -20.85 16.52
CA GLY A 560 21.59 -20.23 17.74
C GLY A 560 21.79 -18.73 17.61
N LEU A 561 22.33 -18.24 16.49
CA LEU A 561 22.47 -16.81 16.21
C LEU A 561 21.10 -16.11 16.12
N CYS A 562 20.11 -16.71 15.47
CA CYS A 562 18.75 -16.16 15.42
C CYS A 562 18.14 -16.03 16.82
N CYS A 563 18.28 -17.07 17.65
CA CYS A 563 17.82 -17.04 19.04
C CYS A 563 18.56 -15.98 19.87
N ALA A 564 19.88 -15.84 19.68
CA ALA A 564 20.69 -14.84 20.36
C ALA A 564 20.31 -13.41 19.96
N LEU A 565 20.04 -13.16 18.68
CA LEU A 565 19.57 -11.85 18.19
C LEU A 565 18.18 -11.50 18.77
N LEU A 566 17.26 -12.47 18.81
CA LEU A 566 15.95 -12.28 19.43
C LEU A 566 16.08 -12.00 20.94
N GLY A 567 16.88 -12.78 21.65
CA GLY A 567 17.16 -12.57 23.07
C GLY A 567 17.82 -11.22 23.33
N GLY A 568 18.74 -10.79 22.47
CA GLY A 568 19.37 -9.47 22.53
C GLY A 568 18.37 -8.33 22.33
N ALA A 569 17.44 -8.46 21.37
CA ALA A 569 16.39 -7.47 21.15
C ALA A 569 15.44 -7.33 22.36
N LEU A 570 15.03 -8.44 22.96
CA LEU A 570 14.21 -8.46 24.18
C LEU A 570 14.96 -7.87 25.38
N ALA A 571 16.25 -8.16 25.52
CA ALA A 571 17.09 -7.57 26.56
C ALA A 571 17.26 -6.05 26.37
N LEU A 572 17.46 -5.60 25.13
CA LEU A 572 17.53 -4.17 24.78
C LEU A 572 16.22 -3.43 25.12
N GLN A 573 15.06 -4.06 24.91
CA GLN A 573 13.77 -3.50 25.33
C GLN A 573 13.72 -3.25 26.84
N SER A 574 14.20 -4.23 27.63
CA SER A 574 14.18 -4.14 29.10
C SER A 574 15.15 -3.11 29.68
N LEU A 575 16.17 -2.69 28.91
CA LEU A 575 17.24 -1.81 29.37
C LEU A 575 17.01 -0.33 29.02
N GLY A 576 15.94 0.03 28.30
CA GLY A 576 15.60 1.43 27.97
C GLY A 576 16.75 2.15 27.27
N ALA A 577 17.02 1.80 26.01
CA ALA A 577 18.27 2.19 25.36
C ALA A 577 18.35 3.70 25.03
N GLY A 578 19.31 4.39 25.66
CA GLY A 578 19.78 5.73 25.31
C GLY A 578 20.58 5.77 24.00
N LEU A 579 19.97 5.33 22.90
CA LEU A 579 20.52 5.48 21.56
C LEU A 579 20.22 6.90 21.10
N SER A 580 21.23 7.76 20.96
CA SER A 580 21.07 9.13 20.45
C SER A 580 21.80 9.28 19.11
N GLY A 581 21.14 9.89 18.10
CA GLY A 581 21.83 10.39 16.90
C GLY A 581 21.32 9.96 15.53
N SER A 582 20.12 9.36 15.40
CA SER A 582 19.49 9.10 14.08
C SER A 582 17.96 9.04 14.16
N PHE A 583 17.24 9.27 13.05
CA PHE A 583 15.77 9.18 12.94
C PHE A 583 15.19 7.85 13.45
N TYR A 584 15.94 6.75 13.34
CA TYR A 584 15.50 5.46 13.84
C TYR A 584 15.67 5.30 15.35
N ALA A 585 16.64 6.03 15.93
CA ALA A 585 16.80 6.08 17.37
C ALA A 585 15.52 6.62 18.04
N ASP A 586 14.86 7.60 17.41
CA ASP A 586 13.58 8.14 17.88
C ASP A 586 12.47 7.08 17.87
N ARG A 587 12.38 6.21 16.85
CA ARG A 587 11.39 5.10 16.83
C ARG A 587 11.64 4.09 17.95
N PHE A 588 12.90 3.77 18.24
CA PHE A 588 13.26 2.88 19.34
C PHE A 588 13.01 3.54 20.71
N GLN A 589 13.26 4.85 20.85
CA GLN A 589 12.95 5.61 22.07
C GLN A 589 11.43 5.70 22.30
N VAL A 590 10.65 6.04 21.26
CA VAL A 590 9.18 6.05 21.30
C VAL A 590 8.61 4.67 21.62
N TRP A 591 9.23 3.61 21.11
CA TRP A 591 8.82 2.25 21.44
C TRP A 591 9.18 1.84 22.88
N ALA A 592 10.37 2.25 23.36
CA ALA A 592 10.81 1.96 24.72
C ALA A 592 9.99 2.73 25.78
N ASP A 593 9.65 3.99 25.52
CA ASP A 593 8.77 4.81 26.36
C ASP A 593 7.78 5.63 25.51
N PRO A 594 6.66 5.04 25.10
CA PRO A 594 5.65 5.76 24.31
C PRO A 594 4.95 6.86 25.12
N THR A 595 5.03 6.83 26.45
CA THR A 595 4.39 7.83 27.31
C THR A 595 5.20 9.11 27.42
N ALA A 596 6.54 9.02 27.39
CA ALA A 596 7.43 10.17 27.27
C ALA A 596 7.32 10.86 25.91
N HIS A 597 6.81 10.16 24.90
CA HIS A 597 6.63 10.67 23.54
C HIS A 597 5.16 10.62 23.08
N PRO A 598 4.23 11.34 23.74
CA PRO A 598 2.79 11.12 23.56
C PRO A 598 2.27 11.44 22.14
N HIS A 599 2.92 12.34 21.40
CA HIS A 599 2.52 12.68 20.03
C HIS A 599 2.95 11.64 19.00
N THR A 600 4.18 11.12 19.11
CA THR A 600 4.73 10.11 18.19
C THR A 600 4.40 8.68 18.62
N GLY A 601 4.21 8.44 19.92
CA GLY A 601 3.79 7.16 20.51
C GLY A 601 2.27 6.95 20.57
N GLN A 602 1.47 7.95 20.15
CA GLN A 602 0.01 7.89 20.20
C GLN A 602 -0.55 6.63 19.54
N GLN A 603 -0.01 6.25 18.38
CA GLN A 603 -0.46 5.08 17.61
C GLN A 603 -0.30 3.78 18.43
N LEU A 604 0.85 3.61 19.10
CA LEU A 604 1.11 2.45 19.95
C LEU A 604 0.20 2.44 21.19
N LEU A 605 -0.01 3.60 21.82
CA LEU A 605 -0.89 3.73 23.00
C LEU A 605 -2.35 3.42 22.66
N LEU A 606 -2.85 3.88 21.51
CA LEU A 606 -4.20 3.58 21.05
C LEU A 606 -4.36 2.09 20.69
N GLY A 607 -3.36 1.50 20.02
CA GLY A 607 -3.33 0.06 19.75
C GLY A 607 -3.40 -0.78 21.02
N ALA A 608 -2.55 -0.47 22.02
CA ALA A 608 -2.53 -1.16 23.30
C ALA A 608 -3.87 -1.06 24.05
N ARG A 609 -4.51 0.12 24.05
CA ARG A 609 -5.84 0.31 24.65
C ARG A 609 -6.91 -0.52 23.95
N ALA A 610 -6.88 -0.59 22.62
CA ALA A 610 -7.84 -1.39 21.86
C ALA A 610 -7.68 -2.88 22.14
N VAL A 611 -6.44 -3.38 22.22
CA VAL A 611 -6.14 -4.76 22.61
C VAL A 611 -6.66 -5.06 24.01
N ALA A 612 -6.39 -4.19 24.99
CA ALA A 612 -6.88 -4.35 26.35
C ALA A 612 -8.41 -4.34 26.43
N GLY A 613 -9.06 -3.45 25.67
CA GLY A 613 -10.52 -3.34 25.62
C GLY A 613 -11.24 -4.54 24.96
N GLY A 614 -10.52 -5.39 24.22
CA GLY A 614 -11.10 -6.58 23.59
C GLY A 614 -11.24 -7.79 24.52
N GLY A 615 -10.46 -7.88 25.60
CA GLY A 615 -10.50 -9.03 26.51
C GLY A 615 -10.37 -10.39 25.80
N TRP A 616 -10.99 -11.44 26.36
CA TRP A 616 -10.95 -12.79 25.79
C TRP A 616 -11.90 -12.98 24.61
N LEU A 617 -13.10 -12.40 24.69
CA LEU A 617 -14.21 -12.66 23.80
C LEU A 617 -14.57 -11.46 22.91
N GLY A 618 -13.74 -10.44 22.83
CA GLY A 618 -14.02 -9.21 22.07
C GLY A 618 -14.75 -8.17 22.93
N ALA A 619 -14.76 -6.93 22.44
CA ALA A 619 -15.37 -5.80 23.13
C ALA A 619 -16.90 -5.96 23.32
N ASP A 620 -17.53 -6.83 22.54
CA ASP A 620 -18.95 -7.19 22.68
C ASP A 620 -19.20 -8.47 23.51
N GLY A 621 -18.13 -9.13 23.98
CA GLY A 621 -18.19 -10.38 24.74
C GLY A 621 -18.64 -11.61 23.94
N MET A 622 -18.83 -11.50 22.62
CA MET A 622 -19.39 -12.54 21.75
C MET A 622 -18.60 -12.73 20.44
N LEU A 623 -17.29 -12.54 20.48
CA LEU A 623 -16.35 -12.67 19.36
C LEU A 623 -16.72 -11.79 18.17
N GLY A 624 -17.29 -10.60 18.41
CA GLY A 624 -17.72 -9.69 17.35
C GLY A 624 -19.11 -9.99 16.79
N LEU A 625 -19.76 -11.10 17.19
CA LEU A 625 -21.06 -11.50 16.64
C LEU A 625 -22.20 -10.53 17.01
N ALA A 626 -22.19 -9.99 18.24
CA ALA A 626 -23.22 -9.06 18.69
C ALA A 626 -23.04 -7.66 18.07
N SER A 627 -21.82 -7.35 17.65
CA SER A 627 -21.45 -6.08 17.03
C SER A 627 -21.29 -6.17 15.49
N LEU A 628 -21.68 -7.29 14.89
CA LEU A 628 -21.61 -7.54 13.45
C LEU A 628 -22.44 -6.51 12.68
N GLY A 629 -21.85 -5.85 11.68
CA GLY A 629 -22.48 -4.75 10.94
C GLY A 629 -22.60 -3.42 11.71
N ALA A 630 -22.21 -3.37 12.99
CA ALA A 630 -22.23 -2.17 13.81
C ALA A 630 -20.97 -1.30 13.64
N THR A 631 -20.91 -0.18 14.37
CA THR A 631 -19.75 0.74 14.31
C THR A 631 -18.45 0.08 14.78
N ALA A 632 -17.32 0.51 14.23
CA ALA A 632 -15.99 0.01 14.64
C ALA A 632 -15.44 0.68 15.91
N GLY A 633 -16.24 1.52 16.57
CA GLY A 633 -15.93 2.11 17.88
C GLY A 633 -14.66 2.98 17.86
N ASP A 634 -14.01 3.05 19.01
CA ASP A 634 -12.79 3.85 19.19
C ASP A 634 -11.55 3.24 18.53
N ALA A 635 -11.59 1.96 18.12
CA ALA A 635 -10.49 1.30 17.44
C ALA A 635 -10.16 1.95 16.07
N LEU A 636 -11.14 2.60 15.42
CA LEU A 636 -10.90 3.39 14.21
C LEU A 636 -10.02 4.62 14.41
N ARG A 637 -9.82 5.06 15.67
CA ARG A 637 -8.93 6.19 15.97
C ARG A 637 -7.46 5.81 15.85
N ILE A 638 -7.13 4.51 15.80
CA ILE A 638 -5.76 4.06 15.62
C ILE A 638 -5.29 4.45 14.21
N PRO A 639 -4.23 5.25 14.06
CA PRO A 639 -3.65 5.53 12.76
C PRO A 639 -3.25 4.25 12.03
N ALA A 640 -3.58 4.16 10.73
CA ALA A 640 -3.31 2.99 9.88
C ALA A 640 -3.86 1.65 10.41
N VAL A 641 -5.01 1.67 11.10
CA VAL A 641 -5.68 0.47 11.62
C VAL A 641 -6.06 -0.54 10.54
N GLN A 642 -6.30 -0.10 9.30
CA GLN A 642 -6.59 -0.99 8.18
C GLN A 642 -5.35 -1.75 7.66
N ASP A 643 -4.16 -1.28 8.02
CA ASP A 643 -2.88 -1.80 7.56
C ASP A 643 -2.06 -2.35 8.76
N ASP A 644 -1.14 -1.57 9.30
CA ASP A 644 -0.18 -2.00 10.32
C ASP A 644 -0.85 -2.45 11.63
N PHE A 645 -1.97 -1.82 12.00
CA PHE A 645 -2.69 -2.06 13.26
C PHE A 645 -3.97 -2.88 13.11
N ALA A 646 -4.13 -3.59 11.99
CA ALA A 646 -5.25 -4.52 11.80
C ALA A 646 -5.34 -5.60 12.90
N PRO A 647 -4.22 -6.16 13.43
CA PRO A 647 -4.29 -7.08 14.56
C PRO A 647 -4.86 -6.46 15.84
N SER A 648 -4.56 -5.19 16.16
CA SER A 648 -5.18 -4.49 17.30
C SER A 648 -6.68 -4.36 17.14
N PHE A 649 -7.18 -4.10 15.91
CA PHE A 649 -8.62 -4.11 15.65
C PHE A 649 -9.23 -5.51 15.79
N LEU A 650 -8.59 -6.55 15.23
CA LEU A 650 -9.02 -7.94 15.39
C LEU A 650 -9.14 -8.33 16.87
N LEU A 651 -8.12 -8.00 17.68
CA LEU A 651 -8.11 -8.26 19.13
C LEU A 651 -9.22 -7.49 19.84
N ASN A 652 -9.46 -6.23 19.48
CA ASN A 652 -10.55 -5.45 20.03
C ASN A 652 -11.93 -6.05 19.68
N ARG A 653 -12.13 -6.41 18.41
CA ARG A 653 -13.41 -6.88 17.88
C ARG A 653 -13.75 -8.30 18.28
N HIS A 654 -12.81 -9.24 18.11
CA HIS A 654 -13.04 -10.68 18.32
C HIS A 654 -12.32 -11.25 19.54
N GLY A 655 -11.57 -10.43 20.28
CA GLY A 655 -10.90 -10.85 21.50
C GLY A 655 -9.66 -11.70 21.26
N LEU A 656 -9.02 -12.08 22.37
CA LEU A 656 -7.86 -12.97 22.36
C LEU A 656 -8.17 -14.33 21.73
N LEU A 657 -9.37 -14.89 21.92
CA LEU A 657 -9.72 -16.19 21.34
C LEU A 657 -9.76 -16.13 19.81
N GLY A 658 -10.34 -15.09 19.23
CA GLY A 658 -10.32 -14.86 17.79
C GLY A 658 -8.90 -14.68 17.25
N ALA A 659 -8.06 -13.93 17.97
CA ALA A 659 -6.66 -13.75 17.62
C ALA A 659 -5.86 -15.07 17.68
N LEU A 660 -6.07 -15.91 18.70
CA LEU A 660 -5.43 -17.22 18.83
C LEU A 660 -5.88 -18.18 17.72
N ALA A 661 -7.16 -18.13 17.32
CA ALA A 661 -7.66 -18.92 16.20
C ALA A 661 -7.00 -18.50 14.86
N LEU A 662 -6.89 -17.19 14.61
CA LEU A 662 -6.18 -16.67 13.44
C LEU A 662 -4.70 -17.06 13.46
N TRP A 663 -4.03 -16.90 14.61
CA TRP A 663 -2.63 -17.26 14.80
C TRP A 663 -2.40 -18.76 14.55
N ALA A 664 -3.30 -19.63 15.04
CA ALA A 664 -3.23 -21.07 14.81
C ALA A 664 -3.36 -21.41 13.31
N LEU A 665 -4.29 -20.76 12.58
CA LEU A 665 -4.39 -20.92 11.13
C LEU A 665 -3.12 -20.44 10.41
N GLN A 666 -2.53 -19.32 10.83
CA GLN A 666 -1.26 -18.82 10.29
C GLN A 666 -0.11 -19.81 10.54
N ALA A 667 -0.02 -20.39 11.74
CA ALA A 667 0.96 -21.42 12.07
C ALA A 667 0.79 -22.69 11.22
N VAL A 668 -0.46 -23.15 11.03
CA VAL A 668 -0.78 -24.29 10.17
C VAL A 668 -0.43 -24.00 8.70
N LEU A 669 -0.65 -22.78 8.23
CA LEU A 669 -0.25 -22.36 6.88
C LEU A 669 1.26 -22.48 6.69
N LEU A 670 2.05 -21.92 7.61
CA LEU A 670 3.52 -22.01 7.57
C LEU A 670 4.00 -23.46 7.63
N ALA A 671 3.44 -24.26 8.55
CA ALA A 671 3.74 -25.68 8.64
C ALA A 671 3.41 -26.42 7.35
N SER A 672 2.30 -26.09 6.69
CA SER A 672 1.89 -26.69 5.41
C SER A 672 2.83 -26.31 4.27
N LEU A 673 3.32 -25.06 4.21
CA LEU A 673 4.32 -24.63 3.23
C LEU A 673 5.65 -25.37 3.43
N LEU A 674 6.13 -25.46 4.68
CA LEU A 674 7.37 -26.17 5.01
C LEU A 674 7.24 -27.68 4.77
N HIS A 675 6.07 -28.27 5.05
CA HIS A 675 5.79 -29.65 4.72
C HIS A 675 5.85 -29.88 3.20
N ALA A 676 5.21 -29.00 2.41
CA ALA A 676 5.25 -29.05 0.96
C ALA A 676 6.69 -28.90 0.42
N ALA A 677 7.49 -28.02 1.02
CA ALA A 677 8.91 -27.90 0.71
C ALA A 677 9.64 -29.22 0.99
N ALA A 678 9.49 -29.79 2.19
CA ALA A 678 10.16 -31.04 2.58
C ALA A 678 9.74 -32.23 1.72
N THR A 679 8.48 -32.29 1.26
CA THR A 679 8.05 -33.30 0.28
C THR A 679 8.74 -33.09 -1.07
N ALA A 680 8.88 -31.84 -1.53
CA ALA A 680 9.56 -31.54 -2.79
C ALA A 680 11.05 -31.90 -2.75
N TRP A 681 11.72 -31.66 -1.62
CA TRP A 681 13.11 -32.06 -1.41
C TRP A 681 13.28 -33.59 -1.46
N ARG A 682 12.42 -34.34 -0.76
CA ARG A 682 12.44 -35.81 -0.79
C ARG A 682 12.16 -36.35 -2.21
N GLY A 683 11.19 -35.75 -2.89
CA GLY A 683 10.88 -36.05 -4.29
C GLY A 683 12.11 -35.84 -5.19
N ALA A 684 12.80 -34.71 -5.03
CA ALA A 684 14.02 -34.41 -5.77
C ALA A 684 15.17 -35.39 -5.48
N ALA A 685 15.36 -35.80 -4.22
CA ALA A 685 16.40 -36.75 -3.83
C ALA A 685 16.15 -38.15 -4.42
N SER A 686 14.88 -38.52 -4.60
CA SER A 686 14.47 -39.80 -5.20
C SER A 686 14.32 -39.77 -6.73
N ALA A 687 14.53 -38.61 -7.36
CA ALA A 687 14.29 -38.44 -8.79
C ALA A 687 15.44 -39.03 -9.64
N GLY A 688 15.09 -39.91 -10.58
CA GLY A 688 16.04 -40.49 -11.54
C GLY A 688 16.41 -39.59 -12.74
N ASP A 689 15.77 -38.41 -12.86
CA ASP A 689 16.01 -37.44 -13.94
C ASP A 689 16.44 -36.09 -13.34
N PHE A 690 17.47 -35.49 -13.93
CA PHE A 690 17.97 -34.16 -13.59
C PHE A 690 16.88 -33.08 -13.60
N ARG A 691 15.95 -33.10 -14.56
CA ARG A 691 14.88 -32.09 -14.65
C ARG A 691 13.95 -32.14 -13.45
N ARG A 692 13.48 -33.34 -13.09
CA ARG A 692 12.61 -33.56 -11.92
C ARG A 692 13.35 -33.26 -10.62
N ALA A 693 14.62 -33.65 -10.53
CA ALA A 693 15.46 -33.35 -9.39
C ALA A 693 15.67 -31.84 -9.20
N TRP A 694 15.93 -31.10 -10.29
CA TRP A 694 16.03 -29.64 -10.24
C TRP A 694 14.71 -28.99 -9.84
N LEU A 695 13.58 -29.41 -10.42
CA LEU A 695 12.26 -28.84 -10.12
C LEU A 695 11.90 -29.01 -8.64
N GLY A 696 12.10 -30.20 -8.07
CA GLY A 696 11.84 -30.43 -6.65
C GLY A 696 12.75 -29.63 -5.71
N ARG A 697 14.02 -29.42 -6.08
CA ARG A 697 14.92 -28.51 -5.34
C ARG A 697 14.50 -27.04 -5.46
N PHE A 698 14.06 -26.61 -6.65
CA PHE A 698 13.53 -25.28 -6.87
C PHE A 698 12.28 -25.03 -6.02
N GLN A 699 11.32 -25.97 -6.04
CA GLN A 699 10.12 -25.93 -5.21
C GLN A 699 10.45 -25.88 -3.72
N TYR A 700 11.40 -26.69 -3.25
CA TYR A 700 11.85 -26.67 -1.85
C TYR A 700 12.33 -25.27 -1.42
N PHE A 701 13.27 -24.67 -2.16
CA PHE A 701 13.83 -23.38 -1.78
C PHE A 701 12.82 -22.23 -1.94
N LEU A 702 11.96 -22.26 -2.97
CA LEU A 702 10.96 -21.22 -3.17
C LEU A 702 9.88 -21.25 -2.08
N LEU A 703 9.42 -22.45 -1.69
CA LEU A 703 8.43 -22.61 -0.62
C LEU A 703 9.01 -22.29 0.75
N ALA A 704 10.25 -22.71 1.04
CA ALA A 704 10.93 -22.34 2.27
C ALA A 704 11.18 -20.82 2.38
N GLY A 705 11.62 -20.18 1.29
CA GLY A 705 11.79 -18.74 1.23
C GLY A 705 10.47 -17.98 1.34
N GLY A 706 9.42 -18.44 0.65
CA GLY A 706 8.08 -17.87 0.76
C GLY A 706 7.50 -17.98 2.18
N ALA A 707 7.67 -19.14 2.83
CA ALA A 707 7.29 -19.34 4.23
C ALA A 707 8.08 -18.41 5.17
N ALA A 708 9.36 -18.18 4.90
CA ALA A 708 10.19 -17.28 5.70
C ALA A 708 9.73 -15.81 5.59
N PHE A 709 9.44 -15.32 4.38
CA PHE A 709 8.89 -13.97 4.20
C PHE A 709 7.54 -13.84 4.90
N LEU A 710 6.64 -14.81 4.71
CA LEU A 710 5.33 -14.78 5.32
C LEU A 710 5.41 -14.84 6.85
N GLY A 711 6.25 -15.71 7.40
CA GLY A 711 6.53 -15.78 8.83
C GLY A 711 7.14 -14.50 9.38
N GLY A 712 8.02 -13.85 8.61
CA GLY A 712 8.56 -12.53 8.93
C GLY A 712 7.47 -11.46 9.03
N HIS A 713 6.53 -11.41 8.08
CA HIS A 713 5.37 -10.50 8.13
C HIS A 713 4.50 -10.75 9.35
N PHE A 714 4.21 -12.02 9.68
CA PHE A 714 3.46 -12.37 10.89
C PHE A 714 4.20 -11.94 12.16
N LEU A 715 5.50 -12.23 12.25
CA LEU A 715 6.33 -11.88 13.39
C LEU A 715 6.38 -10.37 13.61
N LEU A 716 6.64 -9.59 12.56
CA LEU A 716 6.71 -8.14 12.65
C LEU A 716 5.36 -7.53 13.00
N SER A 717 4.29 -7.94 12.32
CA SER A 717 2.97 -7.35 12.54
C SER A 717 2.41 -7.67 13.93
N TRP A 718 2.44 -8.94 14.36
CA TRP A 718 2.05 -9.29 15.73
C TRP A 718 2.96 -8.62 16.75
N GLY A 719 4.27 -8.58 16.50
CA GLY A 719 5.22 -7.96 17.41
C GLY A 719 5.00 -6.45 17.55
N THR A 720 4.68 -5.72 16.49
CA THR A 720 4.33 -4.29 16.58
C THR A 720 3.03 -4.08 17.37
N ASN A 721 1.98 -4.87 17.10
CA ASN A 721 0.67 -4.70 17.76
C ASN A 721 0.68 -5.12 19.24
N LEU A 722 1.59 -6.02 19.62
CA LEU A 722 1.82 -6.44 21.00
C LEU A 722 2.97 -5.66 21.68
N ALA A 723 3.45 -4.59 21.04
CA ALA A 723 4.55 -3.75 21.52
C ALA A 723 5.89 -4.50 21.77
N LEU A 724 6.10 -5.67 21.16
CA LEU A 724 7.38 -6.41 21.18
C LEU A 724 8.43 -5.82 20.22
N PHE A 725 7.98 -5.14 19.17
CA PHE A 725 8.84 -4.43 18.22
C PHE A 725 8.37 -2.99 18.06
N PRO A 726 9.27 -2.06 17.69
CA PRO A 726 8.85 -0.72 17.27
C PRO A 726 7.89 -0.77 16.08
N ILE A 727 7.22 0.36 15.81
CA ILE A 727 6.30 0.46 14.67
C ILE A 727 7.09 0.33 13.37
N MET A 728 6.85 -0.80 12.70
CA MET A 728 7.40 -1.17 11.41
C MET A 728 6.23 -1.18 10.43
N GLY A 729 6.31 -0.39 9.34
CA GLY A 729 5.22 -0.22 8.37
C GLY A 729 5.05 -1.45 7.49
N GLN A 730 4.67 -2.59 8.07
CA GLN A 730 4.52 -3.86 7.37
C GLN A 730 3.10 -4.40 7.58
N PRO A 731 2.32 -4.57 6.49
CA PRO A 731 0.97 -5.08 6.60
C PRO A 731 0.98 -6.54 7.06
N MET A 732 -0.03 -6.92 7.83
CA MET A 732 -0.28 -8.30 8.18
C MET A 732 -0.82 -9.05 6.97
N SER A 733 -0.06 -10.03 6.49
CA SER A 733 -0.52 -10.91 5.41
C SER A 733 -1.85 -11.57 5.81
N PHE A 734 -2.80 -11.62 4.87
CA PHE A 734 -4.17 -12.14 5.05
C PHE A 734 -5.13 -11.32 5.91
N LEU A 735 -4.72 -10.22 6.54
CA LEU A 735 -5.63 -9.40 7.37
C LEU A 735 -5.71 -7.95 6.87
N SER A 736 -4.57 -7.33 6.58
CA SER A 736 -4.43 -5.91 6.26
C SER A 736 -4.78 -5.55 4.81
N SER A 737 -5.07 -4.27 4.56
CA SER A 737 -5.36 -3.68 3.25
C SER A 737 -4.09 -3.48 2.39
N GLY A 738 -3.31 -4.56 2.18
CA GLY A 738 -2.09 -4.56 1.37
C GLY A 738 -2.29 -5.07 -0.06
N GLY A 739 -2.92 -4.28 -0.94
CA GLY A 739 -3.29 -4.72 -2.29
C GLY A 739 -2.13 -5.26 -3.14
N SER A 740 -0.99 -4.57 -3.15
CA SER A 740 0.22 -5.02 -3.86
C SER A 740 0.80 -6.31 -3.27
N HIS A 741 0.82 -6.42 -1.94
CA HIS A 741 1.29 -7.62 -1.24
C HIS A 741 0.39 -8.83 -1.54
N LEU A 742 -0.93 -8.63 -1.57
CA LEU A 742 -1.90 -9.66 -1.93
C LEU A 742 -1.69 -10.17 -3.37
N LEU A 743 -1.62 -9.24 -4.33
CA LEU A 743 -1.54 -9.56 -5.76
C LEU A 743 -0.18 -10.14 -6.16
N PHE A 744 0.92 -9.54 -5.70
CA PHE A 744 2.27 -9.88 -6.18
C PHE A 744 3.02 -10.86 -5.30
N PHE A 745 2.54 -11.14 -4.08
CA PHE A 745 3.22 -12.08 -3.18
C PHE A 745 2.31 -13.22 -2.70
N ILE A 746 1.19 -12.91 -2.03
CA ILE A 746 0.31 -13.94 -1.44
C ILE A 746 -0.30 -14.86 -2.52
N CYS A 747 -1.02 -14.31 -3.50
CA CYS A 747 -1.71 -15.11 -4.51
C CYS A 747 -0.74 -16.02 -5.31
N PRO A 748 0.41 -15.53 -5.82
CA PRO A 748 1.41 -16.37 -6.48
C PRO A 748 2.00 -17.46 -5.57
N LEU A 749 2.36 -17.15 -4.32
CA LEU A 749 2.94 -18.11 -3.38
C LEU A 749 1.95 -19.26 -3.08
N LEU A 750 0.68 -18.93 -2.83
CA LEU A 750 -0.34 -19.92 -2.56
C LEU A 750 -0.60 -20.83 -3.76
N ALA A 751 -0.77 -20.25 -4.94
CA ALA A 751 -0.95 -21.02 -6.17
C ALA A 751 0.27 -21.91 -6.46
N PHE A 752 1.49 -21.41 -6.23
CA PHE A 752 2.72 -22.20 -6.37
C PHE A 752 2.78 -23.36 -5.38
N GLY A 753 2.40 -23.14 -4.11
CA GLY A 753 2.35 -24.18 -3.09
C GLY A 753 1.33 -25.27 -3.39
N VAL A 754 0.10 -24.90 -3.79
CA VAL A 754 -0.93 -25.87 -4.21
C VAL A 754 -0.45 -26.67 -5.41
N ALA A 755 0.11 -26.02 -6.44
CA ALA A 755 0.62 -26.70 -7.62
C ALA A 755 1.82 -27.62 -7.31
N SER A 756 2.67 -27.24 -6.36
CA SER A 756 3.81 -28.05 -5.93
C SER A 756 3.39 -29.35 -5.26
N ILE A 757 2.38 -29.32 -4.38
CA ILE A 757 1.86 -30.52 -3.72
C ILE A 757 1.28 -31.49 -4.75
N GLN A 758 0.48 -30.98 -5.70
CA GLN A 758 -0.12 -31.79 -6.76
C GLN A 758 0.92 -32.49 -7.64
N SER A 759 2.05 -31.83 -7.93
CA SER A 759 3.07 -32.37 -8.83
C SER A 759 3.66 -33.70 -8.36
N PHE A 760 3.77 -33.91 -7.05
CA PHE A 760 4.32 -35.14 -6.47
C PHE A 760 3.25 -36.19 -6.16
N GLU A 761 2.02 -35.78 -5.84
CA GLU A 761 0.91 -36.72 -5.62
C GLU A 761 0.44 -37.38 -6.92
N GLU A 762 0.46 -36.66 -8.04
CA GLU A 762 -0.10 -37.13 -9.32
C GLU A 762 0.92 -37.86 -10.22
N ASN A 763 2.22 -37.70 -9.97
CA ASN A 763 3.28 -38.41 -10.68
C ASN A 763 4.14 -39.24 -9.72
N PRO A 764 3.59 -40.30 -9.08
CA PRO A 764 4.45 -41.27 -8.41
C PRO A 764 5.46 -41.81 -9.43
N SER A 765 6.73 -41.88 -9.04
CA SER A 765 7.75 -42.50 -9.87
C SER A 765 7.23 -43.86 -10.31
N CYS A 766 7.11 -44.09 -11.62
CA CYS A 766 6.86 -45.41 -12.16
C CYS A 766 7.98 -46.30 -11.59
N ARG A 767 7.69 -47.04 -10.52
CA ARG A 767 8.46 -48.22 -10.19
C ARG A 767 8.33 -49.08 -11.41
N SER A 768 9.42 -49.16 -12.17
CA SER A 768 9.68 -50.22 -13.12
C SER A 768 9.33 -51.52 -12.41
N THR A 769 8.15 -52.06 -12.67
CA THR A 769 7.91 -53.49 -12.51
C THR A 769 8.87 -54.12 -13.49
N SER A 770 9.99 -54.60 -12.96
CA SER A 770 11.00 -55.33 -13.71
C SER A 770 10.28 -56.43 -14.50
N ASN A 771 10.19 -56.25 -15.80
CA ASN A 771 9.88 -57.34 -16.71
C ASN A 771 11.16 -58.17 -16.77
N THR A 772 11.36 -59.05 -15.80
CA THR A 772 12.31 -60.16 -15.89
C THR A 772 11.81 -61.07 -17.01
N LYS A 773 12.18 -60.74 -18.25
CA LYS A 773 12.17 -61.71 -19.34
C LYS A 773 13.18 -62.78 -18.98
N SER A 774 12.68 -63.91 -18.48
CA SER A 774 13.39 -65.18 -18.44
C SER A 774 13.92 -65.50 -19.83
N TRP A 775 15.22 -65.81 -19.88
CA TRP A 775 15.89 -66.35 -21.05
C TRP A 775 15.30 -67.72 -21.44
N PRO A 776 15.08 -68.02 -22.74
CA PRO A 776 14.94 -69.40 -23.17
C PRO A 776 16.33 -70.05 -23.32
N LYS A 777 16.42 -71.29 -22.83
CA LYS A 777 17.52 -72.23 -23.06
C LYS A 777 17.60 -72.64 -24.52
#